data_AF-A0A7C1EI58-F1
#
_entry.id   AF-A0A7C1EI58-F1
#
_cell.length_a   1.000
_cell.length_b   1.000
_cell.length_c   1.000
_cell.angle_alpha   90.00
_cell.angle_beta   90.00
_cell.angle_gamma   90.00
#
_symmetry.space_group_name_H-M   'P 1'
#
loop_
_entity.id
_entity.type
_entity.pdbx_description
1 polymer ?
#
loop_
_entity_poly.entity_id
_entity_poly.type
_entity_poly.pdbx_seq_one_letter_code
_entity_poly.pdbx_strand_id
1 'polypeptide(L)'
;PWPVCSVPDDMDYRDDLPSGLSSWNCNAVGLYGAHYQGIKLWMVAEDNDQKYEAMTNALDQADYIVITSNRFYDSLTRIPKRWPMTVAFYDALFDGRLGFELEKTFESYPHIGPVALPDQILPIDDLPDWLNEHWEAEEAFHVYDHPAVLVFRKTDDYSPDNTRAILNSVSRRSVSEGYAGYVVDPKPVGLVPWGAKQASQSPTLLMFDDDQWDIQQQGGTWSDMFDTGSLVNRNQVIGVAVWWSLMILSGWLIWPLLFVAFRSLPDRGYPAAKITAWLLVAWLAWVGGTLNILTWTRTGIAIILVALGVIGGLITWRRWDELWGYVRGHWAYFLGVEGVSLVLFLVMIGVRLGNPDLWHMSMGGEKPMDFAYFNGVLRSTVFPPIDPWFAKGYLNYYYFGYVIVGAPVKLLGIVPSIAYNLVLPTLYSMTGIGVFSVAYNWVKARGQSYVAPRDTESALPAVPGEEKNRALLAAPLREDITASEPVGAMHESPRQEKRIASPREGGPSASPWIAGMLALILAVVLGNLGTLHVISTYLGKMGGYEPQPSLAQIRQQELETHRSEIYQDFYREELDNFRDDHNGAEPQTPDEVIQVTQKAQERTDQYIRDTAHHPPLVRLWEYGLRNLRQQLSAILDGGKEAIKGEPLPMAPHRWYWQPTRIIQELPGGAGHNAIAEFPYFTFLYGDLHAHMIAMPVTMLALLWLLAEILGAGYHLRTPWEAGLALGIGSLAVGVLRPTNSWDWITYLILGSLALTYAAWLGAVRTRRTDPPSPVAQQLLGWLRPTRAWRLLFVLLVIPLAVVTRILYYLLQTIRAEEQAGRALQPGEELIDASLSLSSLLLWAVGAVILVVVIYGMVLILLRARMSRAAFAAWIGRVVGFILLTFVAAMPFTRYFATAYNSVSPWEYDTTPLWAYLYIHGVFLFIITSLLIWQTARWLRRMTVRDMTGMAVPVVVIGLGLAGALLISLWVGVRRIPALQVTGPLIIWAGLLFFLPRQSPLVRALNALAVLAMALTIGVEMLVLDGDIGRQNTVFKFYIQAWFFFSVVGGVALAWLLRGSNHWNIVVRGAWQMVLAVLFTIGLLYPILATRARFVDRFNGEATPLTLDGMEYMRYATHGEEGVWFDMESDYRIIRWLQENVEGSPVVMEAHQYPSEYHWGGRISIYTGLPTLLGWNWHQRQQRSLPTMDVLVQTRENNTAAFYELSGSEGIQAAWDMIQEYDIEYIVVGVLERATYGDFVGDPIAGTVVYGH
;
A
#
# COMPACT_ATOMS: atom_id res chain seq x y z
N PRO A 1 51.75 12.91 28.23
CA PRO A 1 52.19 11.64 28.85
C PRO A 1 51.28 11.27 30.03
N TRP A 2 50.57 10.14 29.91
CA TRP A 2 49.83 9.56 31.04
C TRP A 2 50.84 8.98 32.04
N PRO A 3 50.71 9.22 33.35
CA PRO A 3 51.63 8.66 34.34
C PRO A 3 51.47 7.13 34.40
N VAL A 4 52.54 6.39 34.11
CA VAL A 4 52.60 4.94 34.30
C VAL A 4 53.05 4.69 35.74
N CYS A 5 52.16 4.19 36.61
CA CYS A 5 52.52 3.82 37.99
C CYS A 5 53.14 2.42 38.01
N SER A 6 54.31 2.24 38.63
CA SER A 6 54.97 0.94 38.82
C SER A 6 54.19 0.02 39.77
N VAL A 7 54.20 -1.29 39.50
CA VAL A 7 53.68 -2.30 40.43
C VAL A 7 54.67 -2.44 41.60
N PRO A 8 54.23 -2.46 42.87
CA PRO A 8 55.09 -2.76 44.01
C PRO A 8 55.75 -4.15 43.87
N ASP A 9 57.02 -4.26 44.26
CA ASP A 9 57.84 -5.49 44.08
C ASP A 9 57.30 -6.73 44.83
N ASP A 10 56.34 -6.57 45.74
CA ASP A 10 55.82 -7.60 46.65
C ASP A 10 54.41 -8.10 46.30
N MET A 11 53.80 -7.65 45.20
CA MET A 11 52.42 -7.99 44.82
C MET A 11 52.37 -9.03 43.69
N ASP A 12 51.70 -10.17 43.92
CA ASP A 12 51.44 -11.22 42.92
C ASP A 12 50.02 -11.06 42.33
N TYR A 13 49.85 -11.28 41.03
CA TYR A 13 48.64 -10.97 40.23
C TYR A 13 47.39 -11.84 40.57
N ARG A 14 47.41 -12.57 41.68
CA ARG A 14 46.40 -13.58 42.05
C ARG A 14 45.49 -13.19 43.22
N ASP A 15 45.72 -12.04 43.85
CA ASP A 15 44.99 -11.63 45.06
C ASP A 15 43.84 -10.64 44.76
N ASP A 16 42.66 -10.87 45.35
CA ASP A 16 41.52 -9.93 45.30
C ASP A 16 41.76 -8.70 46.20
N LEU A 17 41.40 -7.52 45.72
CA LEU A 17 41.55 -6.27 46.48
C LEU A 17 40.39 -6.06 47.49
N PRO A 18 40.64 -5.46 48.67
CA PRO A 18 39.58 -4.99 49.56
C PRO A 18 38.78 -3.84 48.92
N SER A 19 37.46 -3.83 49.09
CA SER A 19 36.61 -2.75 48.57
C SER A 19 36.87 -1.41 49.29
N GLY A 20 37.17 -0.34 48.54
CA GLY A 20 37.03 1.03 49.07
C GLY A 20 38.13 2.06 48.81
N LEU A 21 38.87 2.03 47.69
CA LEU A 21 39.86 3.08 47.35
C LEU A 21 39.45 3.91 46.11
N SER A 22 39.52 5.24 46.24
CA SER A 22 39.27 6.27 45.20
C SER A 22 40.45 7.25 45.19
N SER A 23 40.92 7.68 44.01
CA SER A 23 42.29 8.16 43.79
C SER A 23 42.48 9.61 43.32
N TRP A 24 43.43 10.31 43.96
CA TRP A 24 44.32 11.30 43.34
C TRP A 24 45.81 11.12 43.77
N ASN A 25 46.26 9.88 44.01
CA ASN A 25 47.69 9.51 44.11
C ASN A 25 47.91 8.05 43.61
N CYS A 26 49.13 7.66 43.20
CA CYS A 26 49.43 6.29 42.71
C CYS A 26 49.13 5.18 43.73
N ASN A 27 49.01 5.50 45.03
CA ASN A 27 48.72 4.51 46.08
C ASN A 27 47.22 4.24 46.27
N ALA A 28 46.33 4.97 45.57
CA ALA A 28 44.88 4.89 45.76
C ALA A 28 44.12 4.47 44.48
N VAL A 29 44.82 4.21 43.37
CA VAL A 29 44.18 3.85 42.09
C VAL A 29 43.95 2.34 42.03
N GLY A 30 42.75 1.91 41.66
CA GLY A 30 42.43 0.47 41.55
C GLY A 30 43.36 -0.26 40.57
N LEU A 31 43.89 -1.41 41.00
CA LEU A 31 45.00 -2.13 40.36
C LEU A 31 44.74 -2.46 38.87
N TYR A 32 43.49 -2.72 38.49
CA TYR A 32 43.15 -3.13 37.13
C TYR A 32 42.98 -1.97 36.13
N GLY A 33 42.46 -0.81 36.56
CA GLY A 33 42.17 0.32 35.66
C GLY A 33 43.31 1.33 35.49
N ALA A 34 44.36 1.21 36.30
CA ALA A 34 45.35 2.27 36.50
C ALA A 34 46.78 1.92 36.06
N HIS A 35 47.18 0.65 36.16
CA HIS A 35 48.53 0.22 35.80
C HIS A 35 48.70 -0.05 34.30
N TYR A 36 47.59 -0.33 33.59
CA TYR A 36 47.52 -0.44 32.14
C TYR A 36 46.59 0.63 31.57
N GLN A 37 47.04 1.89 31.61
CA GLN A 37 46.41 2.96 30.82
C GLN A 37 46.99 2.91 29.41
N GLY A 38 46.50 1.97 28.59
CA GLY A 38 46.82 1.94 27.17
C GLY A 38 46.42 3.25 26.49
N ILE A 39 47.14 3.63 25.43
CA ILE A 39 46.80 4.84 24.68
C ILE A 39 45.48 4.59 23.95
N LYS A 40 44.46 5.40 24.27
CA LYS A 40 43.10 5.19 23.76
C LYS A 40 42.94 5.79 22.37
N LEU A 41 42.40 5.01 21.45
CA LEU A 41 41.97 5.47 20.13
C LEU A 41 40.54 6.04 20.11
N TRP A 42 39.82 5.98 21.24
CA TRP A 42 38.46 6.51 21.37
C TRP A 42 37.46 5.98 20.31
N MET A 43 37.55 4.69 19.96
CA MET A 43 36.76 4.08 18.86
C MET A 43 35.25 4.31 18.96
N VAL A 44 34.70 4.40 20.18
CA VAL A 44 33.27 4.65 20.45
C VAL A 44 32.85 6.10 20.13
N ALA A 45 33.77 7.06 20.24
CA ALA A 45 33.46 8.47 20.06
C ALA A 45 33.14 8.77 18.59
N GLU A 46 32.31 9.79 18.36
CA GLU A 46 32.04 10.30 17.01
C GLU A 46 33.35 10.75 16.34
N ASP A 47 33.41 10.60 15.01
CA ASP A 47 34.55 11.08 14.23
C ASP A 47 34.53 12.60 14.14
N ASN A 48 35.24 13.24 15.06
CA ASN A 48 35.39 14.69 15.15
C ASN A 48 36.87 15.09 15.30
N ASP A 49 37.14 16.40 15.26
CA ASP A 49 38.50 16.93 15.36
C ASP A 49 39.19 16.51 16.67
N GLN A 50 38.44 16.38 17.78
CA GLN A 50 38.99 15.92 19.07
C GLN A 50 39.44 14.44 19.01
N LYS A 51 38.64 13.56 18.39
CA LYS A 51 38.99 12.16 18.18
C LYS A 51 40.16 12.04 17.21
N TYR A 52 40.17 12.83 16.14
CA TYR A 52 41.29 12.89 15.19
C TYR A 52 42.61 13.24 15.88
N GLU A 53 42.64 14.31 16.69
CA GLU A 53 43.82 14.70 17.46
C GLU A 53 44.23 13.60 18.45
N ALA A 54 43.27 12.97 19.13
CA ALA A 54 43.54 11.88 20.05
C ALA A 54 44.11 10.63 19.33
N MET A 55 43.53 10.24 18.19
CA MET A 55 43.96 9.09 17.39
C MET A 55 45.33 9.30 16.78
N THR A 56 45.59 10.45 16.15
CA THR A 56 46.91 10.74 15.57
C THR A 56 48.01 10.74 16.62
N ASN A 57 47.76 11.40 17.76
CA ASN A 57 48.70 11.40 18.88
C ASN A 57 48.92 9.99 19.47
N ALA A 58 47.86 9.16 19.48
CA ALA A 58 47.96 7.78 19.95
C ALA A 58 48.76 6.88 19.01
N LEU A 59 48.50 6.96 17.70
CA LEU A 59 49.18 6.19 16.69
C LEU A 59 50.66 6.57 16.57
N ASP A 60 50.99 7.86 16.72
CA ASP A 60 52.39 8.33 16.73
C ASP A 60 53.19 7.71 17.88
N GLN A 61 52.57 7.50 19.04
CA GLN A 61 53.21 6.96 20.24
C GLN A 61 53.15 5.42 20.37
N ALA A 62 52.19 4.75 19.72
CA ALA A 62 51.94 3.32 19.94
C ALA A 62 52.94 2.43 19.19
N ASP A 63 53.65 1.54 19.89
CA ASP A 63 54.49 0.51 19.22
C ASP A 63 53.67 -0.72 18.80
N TYR A 64 52.55 -0.97 19.49
CA TYR A 64 51.63 -2.07 19.22
C TYR A 64 50.18 -1.59 19.28
N ILE A 65 49.33 -2.14 18.42
CA ILE A 65 47.87 -1.99 18.48
C ILE A 65 47.29 -3.37 18.80
N VAL A 66 46.47 -3.45 19.85
CA VAL A 66 45.80 -4.68 20.24
C VAL A 66 44.30 -4.49 20.10
N ILE A 67 43.69 -5.29 19.23
CA ILE A 67 42.25 -5.39 19.06
C ILE A 67 41.78 -6.62 19.85
N THR A 68 41.02 -6.40 20.93
CA THR A 68 40.67 -7.47 21.88
C THR A 68 39.40 -8.24 21.53
N SER A 69 38.63 -7.77 20.55
CA SER A 69 37.42 -8.40 20.00
C SER A 69 36.98 -7.67 18.73
N ASN A 70 36.00 -8.22 18.01
CA ASN A 70 35.40 -7.57 16.83
C ASN A 70 34.39 -6.46 17.11
N ARG A 71 34.02 -6.21 18.37
CA ARG A 71 33.04 -5.19 18.80
C ARG A 71 33.15 -3.82 18.10
N PHE A 72 34.35 -3.39 17.70
CA PHE A 72 34.51 -2.10 17.02
C PHE A 72 34.73 -2.22 15.52
N TYR A 73 35.62 -3.09 15.04
CA TYR A 73 35.89 -3.17 13.61
C TYR A 73 34.77 -3.83 12.82
N ASP A 74 33.87 -4.58 13.46
CA ASP A 74 32.71 -5.21 12.81
C ASP A 74 31.47 -4.33 12.99
N SER A 75 31.16 -3.91 14.22
CA SER A 75 29.95 -3.12 14.48
C SER A 75 30.01 -1.68 13.92
N LEU A 76 31.19 -1.03 13.87
CA LEU A 76 31.32 0.34 13.34
C LEU A 76 31.44 0.40 11.82
N THR A 77 32.03 -0.62 11.18
CA THR A 77 32.17 -0.69 9.71
C THR A 77 30.83 -1.00 9.03
N ARG A 78 29.87 -1.62 9.74
CA ARG A 78 28.45 -1.68 9.34
C ARG A 78 27.77 -0.31 9.28
N ILE A 79 28.45 0.74 9.77
CA ILE A 79 27.97 2.12 9.86
C ILE A 79 29.03 3.08 9.30
N PRO A 80 29.41 2.94 8.03
CA PRO A 80 30.51 3.71 7.47
C PRO A 80 30.19 5.21 7.41
N LYS A 81 28.90 5.58 7.37
CA LYS A 81 28.45 6.99 7.32
C LYS A 81 28.48 7.71 8.68
N ARG A 82 28.59 7.01 9.82
CA ARG A 82 28.73 7.65 11.14
C ARG A 82 30.20 7.75 11.58
N TRP A 83 31.01 6.75 11.23
CA TRP A 83 32.42 6.71 11.59
C TRP A 83 33.36 6.52 10.38
N PRO A 84 33.30 7.39 9.36
CA PRO A 84 34.09 7.21 8.14
C PRO A 84 35.61 7.27 8.39
N MET A 85 36.07 8.07 9.35
CA MET A 85 37.51 8.15 9.71
C MET A 85 37.95 6.88 10.44
N THR A 86 37.09 6.33 11.29
CA THR A 86 37.37 5.06 11.97
C THR A 86 37.40 3.89 11.00
N VAL A 87 36.52 3.88 9.99
CA VAL A 87 36.54 2.88 8.92
C VAL A 87 37.82 3.01 8.09
N ALA A 88 38.16 4.22 7.63
CA ALA A 88 39.41 4.47 6.90
C ALA A 88 40.66 4.05 7.70
N PHE A 89 40.63 4.20 9.03
CA PHE A 89 41.66 3.68 9.93
C PHE A 89 41.75 2.16 9.90
N TYR A 90 40.63 1.44 10.03
CA TYR A 90 40.63 -0.02 10.02
C TYR A 90 41.04 -0.58 8.66
N ASP A 91 40.53 -0.03 7.56
CA ASP A 91 40.91 -0.43 6.21
C ASP A 91 42.43 -0.28 6.00
N ALA A 92 42.99 0.86 6.41
CA ALA A 92 44.42 1.09 6.32
C ALA A 92 45.25 0.20 7.26
N LEU A 93 44.71 -0.18 8.42
CA LEU A 93 45.36 -1.08 9.37
C LEU A 93 45.41 -2.51 8.82
N PHE A 94 44.30 -3.05 8.32
CA PHE A 94 44.22 -4.42 7.82
C PHE A 94 44.94 -4.59 6.48
N ASP A 95 44.95 -3.58 5.62
CA ASP A 95 45.72 -3.58 4.35
C ASP A 95 47.22 -3.25 4.54
N GLY A 96 47.66 -2.95 5.77
CA GLY A 96 49.04 -2.56 6.10
C GLY A 96 49.46 -1.14 5.68
N ARG A 97 48.60 -0.38 4.97
CA ARG A 97 48.86 1.00 4.52
C ARG A 97 49.14 1.99 5.66
N LEU A 98 48.73 1.67 6.88
CA LEU A 98 48.98 2.49 8.06
C LEU A 98 50.44 2.38 8.58
N GLY A 99 51.20 1.37 8.14
CA GLY A 99 52.56 1.11 8.64
C GLY A 99 52.59 0.21 9.89
N PHE A 100 51.55 -0.59 10.09
CA PHE A 100 51.47 -1.63 11.12
C PHE A 100 51.27 -3.00 10.45
N GLU A 101 51.92 -4.04 10.98
CA GLU A 101 51.77 -5.41 10.49
C GLU A 101 51.15 -6.31 11.56
N LEU A 102 50.35 -7.30 11.15
CA LEU A 102 49.76 -8.27 12.07
C LEU A 102 50.84 -9.23 12.58
N GLU A 103 51.17 -9.12 13.87
CA GLU A 103 52.16 -9.95 14.55
C GLU A 103 51.54 -11.24 15.08
N LYS A 104 50.32 -11.17 15.62
CA LYS A 104 49.68 -12.32 16.28
C LYS A 104 48.17 -12.29 16.26
N THR A 105 47.56 -13.44 16.02
CA THR A 105 46.13 -13.71 16.22
C THR A 105 45.94 -14.76 17.32
N PHE A 106 44.97 -14.55 18.20
CA PHE A 106 44.49 -15.53 19.16
C PHE A 106 43.00 -15.81 18.89
N GLU A 107 42.66 -17.08 18.70
CA GLU A 107 41.31 -17.57 18.40
C GLU A 107 40.97 -18.73 19.34
N SER A 108 39.68 -18.91 19.65
CA SER A 108 39.20 -20.00 20.49
C SER A 108 37.80 -20.47 20.08
N TYR A 109 37.67 -21.04 18.88
CA TYR A 109 36.37 -21.49 18.38
C TYR A 109 35.70 -22.58 19.23
N PRO A 110 34.37 -22.70 19.22
CA PRO A 110 33.67 -23.83 19.80
C PRO A 110 34.14 -25.16 19.22
N HIS A 111 34.35 -26.16 20.10
CA HIS A 111 34.81 -27.48 19.70
C HIS A 111 33.76 -28.55 19.96
N ILE A 112 33.56 -29.45 18.98
CA ILE A 112 32.91 -30.75 19.19
C ILE A 112 33.98 -31.84 19.03
N GLY A 113 34.58 -32.22 20.16
CA GLY A 113 35.73 -33.13 20.16
C GLY A 113 36.92 -32.52 19.42
N PRO A 114 37.53 -33.19 18.42
CA PRO A 114 38.66 -32.64 17.67
C PRO A 114 38.26 -31.65 16.56
N VAL A 115 36.96 -31.44 16.32
CA VAL A 115 36.48 -30.55 15.26
C VAL A 115 36.24 -29.16 15.85
N ALA A 116 36.98 -28.15 15.38
CA ALA A 116 36.69 -26.75 15.62
C ALA A 116 35.57 -26.30 14.68
N LEU A 117 34.62 -25.51 15.21
CA LEU A 117 33.54 -24.89 14.46
C LEU A 117 33.82 -23.39 14.39
N PRO A 118 34.51 -22.90 13.34
CA PRO A 118 34.71 -21.45 13.17
C PRO A 118 33.34 -20.80 12.93
N ASP A 119 32.88 -20.06 13.93
CA ASP A 119 31.59 -19.36 13.97
C ASP A 119 31.74 -17.84 13.92
N GLN A 120 32.97 -17.35 13.71
CA GLN A 120 33.32 -15.96 13.44
C GLN A 120 34.26 -15.91 12.22
N ILE A 121 34.04 -14.96 11.31
CA ILE A 121 34.95 -14.65 10.19
C ILE A 121 35.80 -13.44 10.59
N LEU A 122 37.11 -13.47 10.29
CA LEU A 122 38.01 -12.39 10.61
C LEU A 122 38.27 -11.51 9.37
N PRO A 123 38.52 -10.19 9.53
CA PRO A 123 38.85 -9.29 8.41
C PRO A 123 40.12 -9.67 7.62
N ILE A 124 40.91 -10.60 8.16
CA ILE A 124 42.15 -11.13 7.57
C ILE A 124 41.91 -12.41 6.76
N ASP A 125 40.68 -12.93 6.76
CA ASP A 125 40.30 -14.13 6.01
C ASP A 125 39.94 -13.77 4.56
N ASP A 126 40.55 -14.46 3.60
CA ASP A 126 40.25 -14.31 2.17
C ASP A 126 39.06 -15.22 1.78
N LEU A 127 37.83 -14.74 2.05
CA LEU A 127 36.59 -15.44 1.75
C LEU A 127 35.75 -14.71 0.68
N PRO A 128 34.98 -15.43 -0.16
CA PRO A 128 34.05 -14.80 -1.09
C PRO A 128 32.96 -13.99 -0.36
N ASP A 129 32.60 -12.81 -0.87
CA ASP A 129 31.64 -11.86 -0.24
C ASP A 129 30.32 -12.48 0.23
N TRP A 130 29.81 -13.52 -0.45
CA TRP A 130 28.56 -14.18 -0.08
C TRP A 130 28.65 -15.09 1.16
N LEU A 131 29.86 -15.45 1.59
CA LEU A 131 30.14 -16.16 2.83
C LEU A 131 30.41 -15.20 3.99
N ASN A 132 30.91 -14.00 3.70
CA ASN A 132 31.27 -12.98 4.68
C ASN A 132 30.00 -12.50 5.43
N GLU A 133 30.03 -12.46 6.77
CA GLU A 133 28.93 -12.09 7.69
C GLU A 133 27.64 -12.93 7.66
N HIS A 134 27.27 -13.56 6.55
CA HIS A 134 25.97 -14.22 6.39
C HIS A 134 25.79 -15.52 7.19
N TRP A 135 26.89 -16.10 7.69
CA TRP A 135 26.91 -17.40 8.38
C TRP A 135 27.58 -17.34 9.76
N GLU A 136 27.91 -16.14 10.25
CA GLU A 136 28.53 -15.94 11.58
C GLU A 136 27.50 -16.08 12.71
N ALA A 137 27.99 -16.46 13.90
CA ALA A 137 27.21 -16.37 15.11
C ALA A 137 26.90 -14.90 15.45
N GLU A 138 25.83 -14.66 16.23
CA GLU A 138 25.47 -13.31 16.65
C GLU A 138 26.59 -12.69 17.52
N GLU A 139 26.79 -11.36 17.41
CA GLU A 139 27.95 -10.65 17.99
C GLU A 139 28.19 -10.97 19.47
N ALA A 140 27.14 -11.09 20.26
CA ALA A 140 27.23 -11.36 21.69
C ALA A 140 27.78 -12.77 21.99
N PHE A 141 27.76 -13.69 21.03
CA PHE A 141 28.28 -15.04 21.22
C PHE A 141 29.81 -15.04 21.24
N HIS A 142 30.47 -14.56 20.19
CA HIS A 142 31.93 -14.54 20.14
C HIS A 142 32.56 -13.40 20.98
N VAL A 143 31.93 -12.22 21.14
CA VAL A 143 32.53 -11.10 21.92
C VAL A 143 32.68 -11.46 23.40
N TYR A 144 31.74 -12.20 23.96
CA TYR A 144 31.72 -12.52 25.39
C TYR A 144 32.27 -13.91 25.72
N ASP A 145 32.11 -14.90 24.83
CA ASP A 145 32.54 -16.28 25.08
C ASP A 145 33.97 -16.54 24.60
N HIS A 146 34.30 -16.20 23.35
CA HIS A 146 35.58 -16.53 22.72
C HIS A 146 36.08 -15.48 21.70
N PRO A 147 36.42 -14.26 22.14
CA PRO A 147 36.77 -13.18 21.22
C PRO A 147 38.10 -13.43 20.51
N ALA A 148 38.14 -13.16 19.20
CA ALA A 148 39.39 -13.11 18.46
C ALA A 148 40.22 -11.87 18.84
N VAL A 149 41.49 -12.08 19.20
CA VAL A 149 42.43 -11.00 19.57
C VAL A 149 43.49 -10.85 18.49
N LEU A 150 43.63 -9.65 17.95
CA LEU A 150 44.62 -9.30 16.92
C LEU A 150 45.65 -8.33 17.49
N VAL A 151 46.93 -8.64 17.30
CA VAL A 151 48.06 -7.82 17.76
C VAL A 151 48.84 -7.36 16.53
N PHE A 152 48.89 -6.05 16.33
CA PHE A 152 49.65 -5.40 15.27
C PHE A 152 50.89 -4.72 15.85
N ARG A 153 52.01 -4.79 15.13
CA ARG A 153 53.29 -4.17 15.48
C ARG A 153 53.59 -3.02 14.52
N LYS A 154 54.02 -1.87 15.04
CA LYS A 154 54.47 -0.73 14.24
C LYS A 154 55.75 -1.10 13.48
N THR A 155 55.82 -0.72 12.21
CA THR A 155 56.97 -0.93 11.33
C THR A 155 57.68 0.39 11.01
N ASP A 156 58.85 0.29 10.38
CA ASP A 156 59.59 1.47 9.89
C ASP A 156 58.84 2.22 8.77
N ASP A 157 57.82 1.61 8.17
CA ASP A 157 56.97 2.23 7.13
C ASP A 157 55.89 3.17 7.72
N TYR A 158 55.74 3.23 9.05
CA TYR A 158 54.82 4.17 9.69
C TYR A 158 55.27 5.63 9.49
N SER A 159 54.35 6.47 9.00
CA SER A 159 54.58 7.91 8.82
C SER A 159 53.44 8.74 9.42
N PRO A 160 53.72 9.69 10.33
CA PRO A 160 52.72 10.60 10.86
C PRO A 160 51.97 11.38 9.77
N ASP A 161 52.66 11.77 8.69
CA ASP A 161 52.05 12.52 7.60
C ASP A 161 51.13 11.64 6.76
N ASN A 162 51.48 10.37 6.53
CA ASN A 162 50.61 9.39 5.88
C ASN A 162 49.38 9.08 6.74
N THR A 163 49.55 8.84 8.04
CA THR A 163 48.44 8.64 8.99
C THR A 163 47.48 9.82 8.99
N ARG A 164 47.99 11.05 9.05
CA ARG A 164 47.16 12.26 8.94
C ARG A 164 46.45 12.32 7.59
N ALA A 165 47.12 12.02 6.49
CA ALA A 165 46.48 12.01 5.17
C ALA A 165 45.33 11.01 5.08
N ILE A 166 45.51 9.79 5.61
CA ILE A 166 44.47 8.75 5.68
C ILE A 166 43.27 9.24 6.51
N LEU A 167 43.51 9.74 7.73
CA LEU A 167 42.44 10.18 8.63
C LEU A 167 41.77 11.51 8.18
N ASN A 168 42.41 12.30 7.31
CA ASN A 168 41.84 13.50 6.68
C ASN A 168 41.16 13.20 5.32
N SER A 169 41.21 11.97 4.82
CA SER A 169 40.64 11.62 3.51
C SER A 169 39.10 11.58 3.49
N VAL A 170 38.45 11.78 4.65
CA VAL A 170 37.00 11.67 4.85
C VAL A 170 36.46 12.80 5.73
N SER A 171 35.16 13.11 5.63
CA SER A 171 34.48 14.15 6.41
C SER A 171 34.26 13.77 7.88
N ARG A 172 34.33 14.75 8.82
CA ARG A 172 34.48 14.52 10.28
C ARG A 172 33.65 15.42 11.21
N ARG A 173 32.40 15.80 10.87
CA ARG A 173 31.57 16.61 11.79
C ARG A 173 30.25 15.96 12.17
N SER A 174 30.07 15.70 13.47
CA SER A 174 28.83 15.21 14.12
C SER A 174 27.72 16.25 14.15
N VAL A 175 26.48 15.84 13.84
CA VAL A 175 25.26 16.64 13.94
C VAL A 175 24.87 16.95 15.40
N SER A 176 25.48 16.32 16.40
CA SER A 176 25.12 16.50 17.81
C SER A 176 25.36 17.91 18.39
N GLU A 177 26.01 18.81 17.66
CA GLU A 177 26.18 20.22 18.03
C GLU A 177 25.05 21.13 17.50
N GLY A 178 24.15 20.60 16.66
CA GLY A 178 23.02 21.35 16.11
C GLY A 178 21.75 21.15 16.93
N TYR A 179 21.15 22.26 17.37
CA TYR A 179 19.74 22.24 17.78
C TYR A 179 18.88 21.79 16.58
N ALA A 180 17.82 21.02 16.84
CA ALA A 180 16.79 20.78 15.82
C ALA A 180 16.16 22.12 15.42
N GLY A 181 16.59 22.69 14.30
CA GLY A 181 16.15 23.98 13.78
C GLY A 181 16.91 24.40 12.51
N TYR A 182 16.31 25.31 11.74
CA TYR A 182 16.93 25.96 10.59
C TYR A 182 18.08 26.84 11.08
N VAL A 183 19.32 26.42 10.84
CA VAL A 183 20.54 27.13 11.26
C VAL A 183 21.53 27.12 10.11
N VAL A 184 21.98 28.32 9.75
CA VAL A 184 23.02 28.53 8.73
C VAL A 184 24.38 28.33 9.41
N ASP A 185 25.15 27.33 8.95
CA ASP A 185 26.41 26.95 9.57
C ASP A 185 27.58 26.96 8.56
N PRO A 186 28.72 27.60 8.87
CA PRO A 186 29.90 27.67 8.00
C PRO A 186 30.67 26.37 7.77
N LYS A 187 30.33 25.24 8.42
CA LYS A 187 30.89 23.93 8.03
C LYS A 187 29.77 22.96 7.65
N PRO A 188 29.92 22.20 6.55
CA PRO A 188 28.92 21.21 6.15
C PRO A 188 28.64 20.23 7.28
N VAL A 189 27.35 20.01 7.53
CA VAL A 189 26.87 19.03 8.50
C VAL A 189 26.83 17.67 7.79
N GLY A 190 27.66 16.71 8.23
CA GLY A 190 27.94 15.48 7.46
C GLY A 190 27.72 14.15 8.18
N LEU A 191 27.89 14.08 9.51
CA LEU A 191 27.75 12.84 10.28
C LEU A 191 26.47 12.84 11.11
N VAL A 192 25.49 12.02 10.71
CA VAL A 192 24.24 11.84 11.45
C VAL A 192 24.40 10.71 12.46
N PRO A 193 24.13 10.95 13.76
CA PRO A 193 24.14 9.87 14.73
C PRO A 193 23.01 8.89 14.41
N TRP A 194 23.35 7.61 14.22
CA TRP A 194 22.37 6.55 14.03
C TRP A 194 22.65 5.35 14.95
N GLY A 195 21.63 4.63 15.39
CA GLY A 195 21.82 3.46 16.23
C GLY A 195 22.10 2.20 15.40
N ALA A 196 22.73 1.19 16.01
CA ALA A 196 23.01 -0.10 15.37
C ALA A 196 21.73 -0.79 14.84
N LYS A 197 20.61 -0.66 15.56
CA LYS A 197 19.32 -1.21 15.11
C LYS A 197 18.85 -0.56 13.80
N GLN A 198 19.02 0.74 13.65
CA GLN A 198 18.70 1.48 12.43
C GLN A 198 19.67 1.08 11.30
N ALA A 199 20.95 0.88 11.63
CA ALA A 199 21.95 0.40 10.68
C ALA A 199 21.58 -0.93 10.02
N SER A 200 21.19 -1.91 10.83
CA SER A 200 20.81 -3.23 10.35
C SER A 200 19.57 -3.20 9.44
N GLN A 201 18.73 -2.16 9.56
CA GLN A 201 17.56 -1.97 8.69
C GLN A 201 17.92 -1.35 7.34
N SER A 202 18.98 -0.54 7.27
CA SER A 202 19.43 0.12 6.03
C SER A 202 20.90 0.54 6.11
N PRO A 203 21.87 -0.38 5.88
CA PRO A 203 23.30 -0.14 6.09
C PRO A 203 23.90 1.03 5.29
N THR A 204 23.26 1.41 4.18
CA THR A 204 23.71 2.52 3.33
C THR A 204 22.95 3.83 3.54
N LEU A 205 22.04 3.93 4.54
CA LEU A 205 21.12 5.07 4.68
C LEU A 205 20.30 5.38 3.40
N LEU A 206 20.04 4.35 2.59
CA LEU A 206 19.35 4.49 1.30
C LEU A 206 20.13 5.36 0.29
N MET A 207 21.46 5.29 0.37
CA MET A 207 22.44 5.88 -0.56
C MET A 207 22.97 4.81 -1.51
N PHE A 208 23.34 5.21 -2.72
CA PHE A 208 24.13 4.37 -3.62
C PHE A 208 25.55 4.17 -3.06
N ASP A 209 26.14 3.02 -3.37
CA ASP A 209 27.60 2.86 -3.33
C ASP A 209 28.25 3.59 -4.52
N ASP A 210 29.57 3.77 -4.47
CA ASP A 210 30.30 4.56 -5.47
C ASP A 210 30.19 3.93 -6.88
N ASP A 211 30.25 2.60 -7.00
CA ASP A 211 30.09 1.89 -8.27
C ASP A 211 28.69 2.11 -8.88
N GLN A 212 27.63 2.02 -8.07
CA GLN A 212 26.27 2.30 -8.52
C GLN A 212 26.11 3.76 -8.90
N TRP A 213 26.68 4.69 -8.13
CA TRP A 213 26.65 6.11 -8.45
C TRP A 213 27.33 6.39 -9.79
N ASP A 214 28.51 5.84 -10.03
CA ASP A 214 29.26 5.97 -11.29
C ASP A 214 28.46 5.43 -12.48
N ILE A 215 27.76 4.29 -12.33
CA ILE A 215 26.90 3.74 -13.39
C ILE A 215 25.74 4.71 -13.72
N GLN A 216 25.19 5.41 -12.72
CA GLN A 216 24.14 6.40 -12.95
C GLN A 216 24.68 7.66 -13.67
N GLN A 217 25.97 7.97 -13.51
CA GLN A 217 26.63 9.08 -14.22
C GLN A 217 27.01 8.77 -15.66
N GLN A 218 27.13 7.50 -16.04
CA GLN A 218 27.49 7.09 -17.41
C GLN A 218 26.34 7.22 -18.45
N GLY A 219 25.19 7.78 -18.06
CA GLY A 219 24.07 8.01 -18.97
C GLY A 219 24.37 9.04 -20.06
N GLY A 220 23.70 8.93 -21.22
CA GLY A 220 23.73 9.97 -22.25
C GLY A 220 22.92 11.22 -21.86
N THR A 221 22.79 12.18 -22.78
CA THR A 221 21.96 13.36 -22.52
C THR A 221 20.47 13.00 -22.48
N TRP A 222 19.66 13.87 -21.87
CA TRP A 222 18.21 13.67 -21.89
C TRP A 222 17.62 13.81 -23.30
N SER A 223 18.20 14.66 -24.14
CA SER A 223 17.81 14.83 -25.56
C SER A 223 18.14 13.61 -26.42
N ASP A 224 19.20 12.85 -26.09
CA ASP A 224 19.49 11.56 -26.74
C ASP A 224 18.39 10.53 -26.49
N MET A 225 17.80 10.53 -25.30
CA MET A 225 16.67 9.66 -24.95
C MET A 225 15.34 10.17 -25.52
N PHE A 226 15.14 11.50 -25.51
CA PHE A 226 13.88 12.16 -25.82
C PHE A 226 14.05 13.35 -26.78
N ASP A 227 14.29 13.04 -28.07
CA ASP A 227 14.49 14.04 -29.11
C ASP A 227 13.25 14.93 -29.32
N THR A 228 13.32 16.19 -28.86
CA THR A 228 12.28 17.23 -29.03
C THR A 228 12.04 17.57 -30.50
N GLY A 229 13.02 17.31 -31.37
CA GLY A 229 12.96 17.50 -32.81
C GLY A 229 12.21 16.40 -33.57
N SER A 230 11.96 15.26 -32.94
CA SER A 230 11.31 14.13 -33.61
C SER A 230 9.85 14.43 -34.00
N LEU A 231 9.36 13.75 -35.04
CA LEU A 231 8.00 13.96 -35.55
C LEU A 231 6.91 13.69 -34.51
N VAL A 232 7.15 12.70 -33.64
CA VAL A 232 6.22 12.27 -32.58
C VAL A 232 6.09 13.35 -31.49
N ASN A 233 7.18 14.08 -31.21
CA ASN A 233 7.20 15.16 -30.21
C ASN A 233 6.77 16.52 -30.78
N ARG A 234 7.06 16.80 -32.06
CA ARG A 234 6.64 18.05 -32.73
C ARG A 234 5.17 18.11 -33.07
N ASN A 235 4.52 16.97 -33.32
CA ASN A 235 3.13 16.91 -33.73
C ASN A 235 2.31 16.05 -32.76
N GLN A 236 1.55 16.70 -31.88
CA GLN A 236 0.73 16.02 -30.88
C GLN A 236 -0.29 15.03 -31.46
N VAL A 237 -0.83 15.27 -32.66
CA VAL A 237 -1.79 14.34 -33.29
C VAL A 237 -1.08 13.06 -33.71
N ILE A 238 0.12 13.19 -34.30
CA ILE A 238 0.96 12.03 -34.64
C ILE A 238 1.42 11.33 -33.35
N GLY A 239 1.82 12.08 -32.33
CA GLY A 239 2.16 11.56 -31.00
C GLY A 239 1.07 10.69 -30.41
N VAL A 240 -0.17 11.20 -30.37
CA VAL A 240 -1.36 10.47 -29.91
C VAL A 240 -1.63 9.23 -30.76
N ALA A 241 -1.56 9.34 -32.09
CA ALA A 241 -1.83 8.23 -33.00
C ALA A 241 -0.79 7.10 -32.88
N VAL A 242 0.50 7.44 -32.81
CA VAL A 242 1.61 6.49 -32.63
C VAL A 242 1.53 5.83 -31.26
N TRP A 243 1.29 6.61 -30.20
CA TRP A 243 1.10 6.09 -28.85
C TRP A 243 -0.04 5.08 -28.77
N TRP A 244 -1.23 5.45 -29.27
CA TRP A 244 -2.38 4.54 -29.24
C TRP A 244 -2.19 3.30 -30.12
N SER A 245 -1.55 3.47 -31.29
CA SER A 245 -1.19 2.34 -32.16
C SER A 245 -0.27 1.35 -31.45
N LEU A 246 0.73 1.85 -30.72
CA LEU A 246 1.62 1.01 -29.92
C LEU A 246 0.84 0.23 -28.85
N MET A 247 -0.11 0.87 -28.15
CA MET A 247 -0.95 0.20 -27.15
C MET A 247 -1.80 -0.93 -27.75
N ILE A 248 -2.34 -0.73 -28.96
CA ILE A 248 -3.09 -1.77 -29.68
C ILE A 248 -2.16 -2.91 -30.10
N LEU A 249 -1.03 -2.59 -30.75
CA LEU A 249 -0.09 -3.57 -31.27
C LEU A 249 0.49 -4.44 -30.16
N SER A 250 0.94 -3.84 -29.04
CA SER A 250 1.46 -4.59 -27.90
C SER A 250 0.39 -5.50 -27.29
N GLY A 251 -0.86 -5.04 -27.21
CA GLY A 251 -2.00 -5.86 -26.81
C GLY A 251 -2.18 -7.09 -27.71
N TRP A 252 -2.14 -6.92 -29.03
CA TRP A 252 -2.27 -8.06 -29.97
C TRP A 252 -1.09 -9.04 -29.90
N LEU A 253 0.13 -8.54 -29.69
CA LEU A 253 1.32 -9.40 -29.54
C LEU A 253 1.24 -10.32 -28.31
N ILE A 254 0.65 -9.82 -27.22
CA ILE A 254 0.62 -10.52 -25.92
C ILE A 254 -0.69 -11.29 -25.70
N TRP A 255 -1.77 -10.92 -26.40
CA TRP A 255 -3.05 -11.59 -26.27
C TRP A 255 -3.01 -13.12 -26.43
N PRO A 256 -2.20 -13.74 -27.32
CA PRO A 256 -2.10 -15.19 -27.39
C PRO A 256 -1.72 -15.88 -26.07
N LEU A 257 -0.91 -15.23 -25.22
CA LEU A 257 -0.61 -15.72 -23.86
C LEU A 257 -1.86 -15.72 -22.98
N LEU A 258 -2.65 -14.64 -23.01
CA LEU A 258 -3.92 -14.55 -22.30
C LEU A 258 -4.98 -15.49 -22.88
N PHE A 259 -4.97 -15.75 -24.18
CA PHE A 259 -5.93 -16.61 -24.84
C PHE A 259 -5.88 -18.05 -24.31
N VAL A 260 -4.67 -18.54 -24.04
CA VAL A 260 -4.44 -19.87 -23.44
C VAL A 260 -4.55 -19.82 -21.91
N ALA A 261 -4.02 -18.77 -21.26
CA ALA A 261 -4.06 -18.63 -19.81
C ALA A 261 -5.49 -18.42 -19.30
N PHE A 262 -6.32 -17.63 -19.96
CA PHE A 262 -7.69 -17.29 -19.55
C PHE A 262 -8.75 -17.97 -20.43
N ARG A 263 -8.49 -19.22 -20.84
CA ARG A 263 -9.39 -20.03 -21.69
C ARG A 263 -10.84 -20.14 -21.18
N SER A 264 -11.04 -20.06 -19.87
CA SER A 264 -12.35 -20.11 -19.21
C SER A 264 -13.14 -18.79 -19.31
N LEU A 265 -12.49 -17.67 -19.65
CA LEU A 265 -13.17 -16.40 -19.87
C LEU A 265 -13.80 -16.37 -21.27
N PRO A 266 -15.10 -16.01 -21.38
CA PRO A 266 -15.75 -15.84 -22.67
C PRO A 266 -15.10 -14.86 -23.66
N ASP A 267 -14.33 -13.87 -23.19
CA ASP A 267 -13.56 -12.92 -24.02
C ASP A 267 -12.07 -13.27 -24.15
N ARG A 268 -11.63 -14.38 -23.56
CA ARG A 268 -10.24 -14.84 -23.58
C ARG A 268 -9.22 -13.79 -23.11
N GLY A 269 -9.64 -12.85 -22.25
CA GLY A 269 -8.76 -11.84 -21.65
C GLY A 269 -8.29 -10.72 -22.57
N TYR A 270 -8.85 -10.56 -23.78
CA TYR A 270 -8.40 -9.53 -24.72
C TYR A 270 -8.35 -8.10 -24.15
N PRO A 271 -9.36 -7.61 -23.40
CA PRO A 271 -9.31 -6.27 -22.83
C PRO A 271 -8.13 -6.01 -21.88
N ALA A 272 -7.61 -7.06 -21.23
CA ALA A 272 -6.45 -6.95 -20.35
C ALA A 272 -5.11 -7.12 -21.08
N ALA A 273 -5.10 -7.40 -22.38
CA ALA A 273 -3.88 -7.67 -23.11
C ALA A 273 -2.92 -6.47 -23.14
N LYS A 274 -3.45 -5.24 -23.23
CA LYS A 274 -2.64 -4.01 -23.22
C LYS A 274 -1.92 -3.80 -21.89
N ILE A 275 -2.61 -4.02 -20.76
CA ILE A 275 -2.00 -3.89 -19.42
C ILE A 275 -1.02 -5.04 -19.16
N THR A 276 -1.35 -6.28 -19.55
CA THR A 276 -0.43 -7.41 -19.42
C THR A 276 0.83 -7.20 -20.25
N ALA A 277 0.73 -6.61 -21.44
CA ALA A 277 1.89 -6.35 -22.28
C ALA A 277 2.90 -5.45 -21.59
N TRP A 278 2.47 -4.28 -21.12
CA TRP A 278 3.36 -3.33 -20.47
C TRP A 278 3.79 -3.80 -19.08
N LEU A 279 2.97 -4.55 -18.36
CA LEU A 279 3.38 -5.17 -17.11
C LEU A 279 4.52 -6.18 -17.30
N LEU A 280 4.42 -7.06 -18.30
CA LEU A 280 5.48 -8.04 -18.59
C LEU A 280 6.76 -7.38 -19.09
N VAL A 281 6.64 -6.42 -20.00
CA VAL A 281 7.79 -5.68 -20.53
C VAL A 281 8.50 -4.91 -19.42
N ALA A 282 7.76 -4.16 -18.61
CA ALA A 282 8.32 -3.40 -17.49
C ALA A 282 8.91 -4.30 -16.43
N TRP A 283 8.25 -5.41 -16.07
CA TRP A 283 8.78 -6.33 -15.07
C TRP A 283 10.09 -6.99 -15.52
N LEU A 284 10.19 -7.45 -16.77
CA LEU A 284 11.42 -8.02 -17.31
C LEU A 284 12.53 -6.98 -17.43
N ALA A 285 12.20 -5.76 -17.85
CA ALA A 285 13.18 -4.67 -17.96
C ALA A 285 13.69 -4.21 -16.59
N TRP A 286 12.81 -4.17 -15.60
CA TRP A 286 13.13 -3.85 -14.20
C TRP A 286 14.02 -4.91 -13.55
N VAL A 287 13.62 -6.19 -13.64
CA VAL A 287 14.41 -7.31 -13.10
C VAL A 287 15.80 -7.34 -13.74
N GLY A 288 15.89 -7.19 -15.07
CA GLY A 288 17.19 -7.12 -15.74
C GLY A 288 18.02 -5.92 -15.28
N GLY A 289 17.40 -4.75 -15.09
CA GLY A 289 18.08 -3.54 -14.61
C GLY A 289 18.57 -3.65 -13.16
N THR A 290 17.85 -4.36 -12.29
CA THR A 290 18.33 -4.68 -10.93
C THR A 290 19.47 -5.70 -10.94
N LEU A 291 19.56 -6.53 -11.98
CA LEU A 291 20.67 -7.46 -12.19
C LEU A 291 21.84 -6.80 -12.95
N ASN A 292 21.86 -5.47 -13.07
CA ASN A 292 22.86 -4.69 -13.82
C ASN A 292 22.97 -5.11 -15.31
N ILE A 293 21.89 -5.63 -15.89
CA ILE A 293 21.76 -5.89 -17.32
C ILE A 293 21.10 -4.67 -17.96
N LEU A 294 21.61 -4.20 -19.10
CA LEU A 294 21.12 -3.00 -19.83
C LEU A 294 19.74 -3.19 -20.51
N THR A 295 18.77 -3.78 -19.80
CA THR A 295 17.40 -3.99 -20.26
C THR A 295 16.54 -2.75 -20.15
N TRP A 296 16.86 -1.80 -19.25
CA TRP A 296 16.16 -0.51 -19.10
C TRP A 296 16.65 0.56 -20.09
N THR A 297 16.85 0.15 -21.33
CA THR A 297 17.23 1.00 -22.47
C THR A 297 16.17 0.89 -23.56
N ARG A 298 16.14 1.84 -24.50
CA ARG A 298 15.22 1.77 -25.66
C ARG A 298 15.35 0.43 -26.40
N THR A 299 16.59 -0.01 -26.62
CA THR A 299 16.92 -1.28 -27.27
C THR A 299 16.52 -2.48 -26.42
N GLY A 300 16.81 -2.48 -25.11
CA GLY A 300 16.44 -3.56 -24.20
C GLY A 300 14.94 -3.78 -24.13
N ILE A 301 14.17 -2.70 -23.98
CA ILE A 301 12.70 -2.73 -23.99
C ILE A 301 12.16 -3.27 -25.33
N ALA A 302 12.74 -2.83 -26.46
CA ALA A 302 12.35 -3.32 -27.78
C ALA A 302 12.63 -4.83 -27.94
N ILE A 303 13.80 -5.32 -27.50
CA ILE A 303 14.17 -6.74 -27.53
C ILE A 303 13.18 -7.56 -26.70
N ILE A 304 12.85 -7.11 -25.49
CA ILE A 304 11.88 -7.79 -24.62
C ILE A 304 10.50 -7.86 -25.29
N LEU A 305 10.01 -6.75 -25.84
CA LEU A 305 8.72 -6.72 -26.54
C LEU A 305 8.70 -7.66 -27.76
N VAL A 306 9.78 -7.67 -28.55
CA VAL A 306 9.93 -8.58 -29.70
C VAL A 306 9.99 -10.03 -29.24
N ALA A 307 10.75 -10.36 -28.20
CA ALA A 307 10.85 -11.72 -27.65
C ALA A 307 9.49 -12.23 -27.16
N LEU A 308 8.74 -11.40 -26.44
CA LEU A 308 7.37 -11.72 -26.03
C LEU A 308 6.43 -11.87 -27.24
N GLY A 309 6.60 -11.01 -28.25
CA GLY A 309 5.88 -11.12 -29.52
C GLY A 309 6.18 -12.43 -30.29
N VAL A 310 7.43 -12.90 -30.27
CA VAL A 310 7.82 -14.20 -30.83
C VAL A 310 7.16 -15.34 -30.06
N ILE A 311 7.14 -15.29 -28.72
CA ILE A 311 6.42 -16.27 -27.89
C ILE A 311 4.92 -16.28 -28.23
N GLY A 312 4.30 -15.10 -28.32
CA GLY A 312 2.90 -14.95 -28.74
C GLY A 312 2.64 -15.49 -30.15
N GLY A 313 3.58 -15.25 -31.07
CA GLY A 313 3.56 -15.78 -32.44
C GLY A 313 3.67 -17.31 -32.49
N LEU A 314 4.54 -17.91 -31.68
CA LEU A 314 4.67 -19.38 -31.57
C LEU A 314 3.41 -20.04 -31.01
N ILE A 315 2.77 -19.42 -30.00
CA ILE A 315 1.48 -19.88 -29.47
C ILE A 315 0.40 -19.76 -30.55
N THR A 316 0.36 -18.63 -31.25
CA THR A 316 -0.58 -18.38 -32.35
C THR A 316 -0.39 -19.40 -33.47
N TRP A 317 0.85 -19.71 -33.86
CA TRP A 317 1.14 -20.72 -34.89
C TRP A 317 0.66 -22.12 -34.46
N ARG A 318 0.94 -22.53 -33.22
CA ARG A 318 0.48 -23.82 -32.68
C ARG A 318 -1.04 -23.92 -32.48
N ARG A 319 -1.74 -22.79 -32.37
CA ARG A 319 -3.18 -22.70 -32.10
C ARG A 319 -3.92 -21.93 -33.20
N TRP A 320 -3.39 -21.92 -34.42
CA TRP A 320 -3.85 -21.05 -35.51
C TRP A 320 -5.35 -21.17 -35.75
N ASP A 321 -5.85 -22.40 -35.92
CA ASP A 321 -7.26 -22.65 -36.21
C ASP A 321 -8.18 -22.21 -35.06
N GLU A 322 -7.76 -22.42 -33.80
CA GLU A 322 -8.55 -22.01 -32.63
C GLU A 322 -8.59 -20.48 -32.49
N LEU A 323 -7.43 -19.84 -32.56
CA LEU A 323 -7.30 -18.39 -32.34
C LEU A 323 -7.95 -17.62 -33.48
N TRP A 324 -7.62 -17.96 -34.73
CA TRP A 324 -8.18 -17.27 -35.89
C TRP A 324 -9.66 -17.57 -36.10
N GLY A 325 -10.10 -18.79 -35.80
CA GLY A 325 -11.52 -19.13 -35.72
C GLY A 325 -12.26 -18.28 -34.69
N TYR A 326 -11.65 -18.06 -33.51
CA TYR A 326 -12.22 -17.19 -32.48
C TYR A 326 -12.29 -15.73 -32.93
N VAL A 327 -11.24 -15.19 -33.53
CA VAL A 327 -11.19 -13.81 -34.05
C VAL A 327 -12.29 -13.59 -35.10
N ARG A 328 -12.41 -14.47 -36.10
CA ARG A 328 -13.45 -14.38 -37.13
C ARG A 328 -14.85 -14.47 -36.54
N GLY A 329 -15.06 -15.34 -35.55
CA GLY A 329 -16.34 -15.50 -34.87
C GLY A 329 -16.75 -14.34 -33.96
N HIS A 330 -15.79 -13.49 -33.54
CA HIS A 330 -16.00 -12.44 -32.55
C HIS A 330 -15.50 -11.06 -32.98
N TRP A 331 -15.23 -10.81 -34.27
CA TRP A 331 -14.65 -9.54 -34.75
C TRP A 331 -15.42 -8.29 -34.28
N ALA A 332 -16.76 -8.37 -34.24
CA ALA A 332 -17.61 -7.29 -33.75
C ALA A 332 -17.39 -6.99 -32.26
N TYR A 333 -17.03 -8.01 -31.47
CA TYR A 333 -16.64 -7.81 -30.07
C TYR A 333 -15.30 -7.09 -29.95
N PHE A 334 -14.29 -7.48 -30.73
CA PHE A 334 -13.00 -6.79 -30.76
C PHE A 334 -13.16 -5.32 -31.14
N LEU A 335 -13.90 -5.02 -32.22
CA LEU A 335 -14.15 -3.63 -32.62
C LEU A 335 -14.95 -2.85 -31.56
N GLY A 336 -15.92 -3.48 -30.91
CA GLY A 336 -16.66 -2.82 -29.83
C GLY A 336 -15.78 -2.48 -28.64
N VAL A 337 -14.89 -3.40 -28.23
CA VAL A 337 -13.95 -3.19 -27.12
C VAL A 337 -12.95 -2.11 -27.46
N GLU A 338 -12.35 -2.16 -28.65
CA GLU A 338 -11.40 -1.14 -29.11
C GLU A 338 -12.08 0.22 -29.29
N GLY A 339 -13.33 0.24 -29.78
CA GLY A 339 -14.13 1.46 -29.89
C GLY A 339 -14.40 2.11 -28.53
N VAL A 340 -14.84 1.34 -27.53
CA VAL A 340 -15.05 1.86 -26.16
C VAL A 340 -13.73 2.32 -25.54
N SER A 341 -12.66 1.53 -25.70
CA SER A 341 -11.33 1.86 -25.20
C SER A 341 -10.81 3.17 -25.81
N LEU A 342 -10.97 3.36 -27.13
CA LEU A 342 -10.61 4.60 -27.82
C LEU A 342 -11.47 5.78 -27.37
N VAL A 343 -12.78 5.60 -27.18
CA VAL A 343 -13.66 6.67 -26.67
C VAL A 343 -13.22 7.14 -25.28
N LEU A 344 -12.95 6.21 -24.36
CA LEU A 344 -12.45 6.57 -23.02
C LEU A 344 -11.12 7.33 -23.09
N PHE A 345 -10.20 6.85 -23.95
CA PHE A 345 -8.90 7.49 -24.15
C PHE A 345 -9.07 8.92 -24.70
N LEU A 346 -9.87 9.12 -25.76
CA LEU A 346 -10.10 10.42 -26.38
C LEU A 346 -10.85 11.40 -25.47
N VAL A 347 -11.82 10.92 -24.68
CA VAL A 347 -12.51 11.75 -23.68
C VAL A 347 -11.51 12.28 -22.66
N MET A 348 -10.64 11.43 -22.14
CA MET A 348 -9.64 11.85 -21.16
C MET A 348 -8.54 12.73 -21.80
N ILE A 349 -8.17 12.50 -23.06
CA ILE A 349 -7.34 13.45 -23.83
C ILE A 349 -8.00 14.83 -23.89
N GLY A 350 -9.30 14.90 -24.13
CA GLY A 350 -10.05 16.16 -24.11
C GLY A 350 -9.99 16.86 -22.74
N VAL A 351 -10.07 16.09 -21.65
CA VAL A 351 -9.87 16.62 -20.28
C VAL A 351 -8.45 17.15 -20.10
N ARG A 352 -7.42 16.41 -20.54
CA ARG A 352 -6.01 16.82 -20.40
C ARG A 352 -5.67 18.04 -21.26
N LEU A 353 -6.24 18.21 -22.45
CA LEU A 353 -6.06 19.42 -23.26
C LEU A 353 -6.60 20.68 -22.56
N GLY A 354 -7.61 20.55 -21.70
CA GLY A 354 -8.17 21.65 -20.92
C GLY A 354 -7.38 22.00 -19.66
N ASN A 355 -6.51 21.11 -19.17
CA ASN A 355 -5.62 21.34 -18.02
C ASN A 355 -4.37 20.44 -18.12
N PRO A 356 -3.40 20.75 -19.00
CA PRO A 356 -2.21 19.90 -19.22
C PRO A 356 -1.10 20.13 -18.19
N ASP A 357 -1.18 21.22 -17.44
CA ASP A 357 -0.12 21.77 -16.58
C ASP A 357 0.34 20.77 -15.49
N LEU A 358 1.67 20.73 -15.27
CA LEU A 358 2.35 19.85 -14.31
C LEU A 358 2.65 20.52 -12.96
N TRP A 359 2.23 21.77 -12.78
CA TRP A 359 2.33 22.52 -11.54
C TRP A 359 1.07 23.36 -11.31
N HIS A 360 0.75 23.67 -10.04
CA HIS A 360 -0.16 24.76 -9.66
C HIS A 360 -0.06 25.06 -8.15
N MET A 361 0.03 26.36 -7.78
CA MET A 361 0.27 26.88 -6.42
C MET A 361 -0.63 26.28 -5.32
N SER A 362 -1.95 26.20 -5.56
CA SER A 362 -2.94 25.78 -4.55
C SER A 362 -3.80 24.57 -4.95
N MET A 363 -3.65 24.09 -6.18
CA MET A 363 -4.56 23.13 -6.84
C MET A 363 -3.79 22.05 -7.63
N GLY A 364 -2.45 22.06 -7.51
CA GLY A 364 -1.55 21.23 -8.30
C GLY A 364 -1.28 19.86 -7.69
N GLY A 365 -1.50 19.71 -6.39
CA GLY A 365 -1.31 18.44 -5.72
C GLY A 365 0.13 17.97 -5.71
N GLU A 366 0.30 16.66 -5.80
CA GLU A 366 1.60 15.99 -5.79
C GLU A 366 2.12 15.69 -7.22
N LYS A 367 1.49 16.23 -8.27
CA LYS A 367 2.02 16.14 -9.66
C LYS A 367 3.51 16.49 -9.78
N PRO A 368 4.05 17.52 -9.09
CA PRO A 368 5.46 17.86 -9.21
C PRO A 368 6.35 16.72 -8.68
N MET A 369 5.95 16.09 -7.57
CA MET A 369 6.60 14.90 -7.03
C MET A 369 6.51 13.72 -7.99
N ASP A 370 5.31 13.41 -8.48
CA ASP A 370 5.10 12.33 -9.44
C ASP A 370 5.95 12.53 -10.72
N PHE A 371 6.07 13.77 -11.19
CA PHE A 371 6.86 14.09 -12.36
C PHE A 371 8.38 14.00 -12.10
N ALA A 372 8.83 14.45 -10.93
CA ALA A 372 10.21 14.28 -10.49
C ALA A 372 10.60 12.80 -10.46
N TYR A 373 9.81 11.97 -9.78
CA TYR A 373 10.08 10.53 -9.63
C TYR A 373 9.97 9.81 -10.97
N PHE A 374 9.01 10.18 -11.81
CA PHE A 374 8.90 9.66 -13.16
C PHE A 374 10.16 9.96 -13.98
N ASN A 375 10.67 11.19 -13.93
CA ASN A 375 11.90 11.57 -14.63
C ASN A 375 13.14 10.88 -14.04
N GLY A 376 13.24 10.74 -12.71
CA GLY A 376 14.30 9.98 -12.04
C GLY A 376 14.35 8.53 -12.50
N VAL A 377 13.20 7.86 -12.60
CA VAL A 377 13.09 6.48 -13.13
C VAL A 377 13.46 6.40 -14.61
N LEU A 378 13.07 7.37 -15.43
CA LEU A 378 13.43 7.40 -16.84
C LEU A 378 14.94 7.62 -17.06
N ARG A 379 15.56 8.49 -16.25
CA ARG A 379 16.98 8.83 -16.29
C ARG A 379 17.87 7.69 -15.80
N SER A 380 17.41 6.94 -14.80
CA SER A 380 18.19 5.84 -14.20
C SER A 380 18.64 4.81 -15.24
N THR A 381 19.87 4.32 -15.08
CA THR A 381 20.48 3.26 -15.92
C THR A 381 20.22 1.88 -15.33
N VAL A 382 20.39 1.76 -14.01
CA VAL A 382 20.16 0.55 -13.21
C VAL A 382 19.14 0.81 -12.09
N PHE A 383 18.67 -0.25 -11.43
CA PHE A 383 17.72 -0.17 -10.33
C PHE A 383 18.37 -0.61 -9.00
N PRO A 384 18.07 0.03 -7.85
CA PRO A 384 17.00 1.02 -7.63
C PRO A 384 17.25 2.37 -8.34
N PRO A 385 16.19 3.15 -8.64
CA PRO A 385 16.33 4.35 -9.44
C PRO A 385 16.84 5.52 -8.59
N ILE A 386 17.45 6.50 -9.24
CA ILE A 386 17.94 7.75 -8.62
C ILE A 386 16.79 8.47 -7.92
N ASP A 387 17.04 8.99 -6.72
CA ASP A 387 16.16 9.97 -6.08
C ASP A 387 16.51 11.38 -6.57
N PRO A 388 15.64 12.04 -7.34
CA PRO A 388 15.90 13.39 -7.84
C PRO A 388 16.00 14.44 -6.71
N TRP A 389 15.51 14.13 -5.51
CA TRP A 389 15.41 15.05 -4.39
C TRP A 389 16.32 14.69 -3.21
N PHE A 390 17.22 13.74 -3.41
CA PHE A 390 18.17 13.31 -2.41
C PHE A 390 19.47 12.88 -3.08
N ALA A 391 20.37 13.83 -3.34
CA ALA A 391 21.65 13.60 -4.01
C ALA A 391 22.41 12.38 -3.47
N LYS A 392 22.94 11.55 -4.39
CA LYS A 392 23.57 10.22 -4.17
C LYS A 392 22.64 9.15 -3.55
N GLY A 393 21.36 9.46 -3.33
CA GLY A 393 20.34 8.56 -2.85
C GLY A 393 19.58 7.83 -3.95
N TYR A 394 19.01 6.68 -3.60
CA TYR A 394 18.01 6.01 -4.44
C TYR A 394 16.61 6.19 -3.86
N LEU A 395 15.61 6.12 -4.74
CA LEU A 395 14.23 6.44 -4.41
C LEU A 395 13.59 5.36 -3.50
N ASN A 396 13.25 5.72 -2.26
CA ASN A 396 12.55 4.84 -1.32
C ASN A 396 11.02 5.01 -1.37
N TYR A 397 10.45 4.81 -2.56
CA TYR A 397 9.02 4.96 -2.84
C TYR A 397 8.51 3.80 -3.71
N TYR A 398 7.18 3.64 -3.86
CA TYR A 398 6.56 2.60 -4.71
C TYR A 398 6.76 2.87 -6.22
N TYR A 399 8.02 2.88 -6.67
CA TYR A 399 8.42 3.41 -7.98
C TYR A 399 8.11 2.49 -9.17
N PHE A 400 7.75 1.22 -8.96
CA PHE A 400 7.53 0.29 -10.08
C PHE A 400 6.37 0.72 -10.98
N GLY A 401 5.40 1.48 -10.44
CA GLY A 401 4.36 2.12 -11.23
C GLY A 401 4.95 2.99 -12.35
N TYR A 402 5.93 3.82 -12.04
CA TYR A 402 6.63 4.67 -13.02
C TYR A 402 7.40 3.83 -14.06
N VAL A 403 7.86 2.63 -13.70
CA VAL A 403 8.50 1.71 -14.66
C VAL A 403 7.48 1.15 -15.66
N ILE A 404 6.27 0.80 -15.22
CA ILE A 404 5.17 0.32 -16.09
C ILE A 404 4.84 1.36 -17.15
N VAL A 405 4.66 2.61 -16.73
CA VAL A 405 4.29 3.71 -17.65
C VAL A 405 5.48 4.30 -18.37
N GLY A 406 6.69 4.17 -17.84
CA GLY A 406 7.93 4.65 -18.44
C GLY A 406 8.44 3.78 -19.59
N ALA A 407 8.18 2.47 -19.56
CA ALA A 407 8.59 1.55 -20.62
C ALA A 407 8.10 1.98 -22.04
N PRO A 408 6.81 2.29 -22.28
CA PRO A 408 6.37 2.79 -23.58
C PRO A 408 6.93 4.17 -23.93
N VAL A 409 7.19 5.03 -22.93
CA VAL A 409 7.75 6.37 -23.11
C VAL A 409 9.18 6.30 -23.60
N LYS A 410 10.02 5.50 -22.92
CA LYS A 410 11.42 5.26 -23.29
C LYS A 410 11.54 4.51 -24.62
N LEU A 411 10.61 3.61 -24.94
CA LEU A 411 10.57 2.93 -26.24
C LEU A 411 10.31 3.89 -27.41
N LEU A 412 9.32 4.78 -27.28
CA LEU A 412 8.96 5.73 -28.34
C LEU A 412 9.85 6.98 -28.38
N GLY A 413 10.55 7.30 -27.29
CA GLY A 413 11.31 8.54 -27.16
C GLY A 413 10.40 9.77 -27.08
N ILE A 414 9.23 9.64 -26.44
CA ILE A 414 8.32 10.77 -26.25
C ILE A 414 8.78 11.60 -25.06
N VAL A 415 8.86 12.92 -25.24
CA VAL A 415 9.26 13.85 -24.17
C VAL A 415 8.34 13.67 -22.95
N PRO A 416 8.86 13.47 -21.73
CA PRO A 416 8.03 13.12 -20.57
C PRO A 416 6.91 14.11 -20.23
N SER A 417 7.09 15.41 -20.47
CA SER A 417 6.04 16.41 -20.26
C SER A 417 4.81 16.23 -21.18
N ILE A 418 5.01 15.65 -22.36
CA ILE A 418 3.93 15.24 -23.27
C ILE A 418 3.43 13.85 -22.87
N ALA A 419 4.34 12.93 -22.59
CA ALA A 419 4.03 11.54 -22.28
C ALA A 419 3.15 11.40 -21.04
N TYR A 420 3.38 12.22 -20.00
CA TYR A 420 2.54 12.26 -18.79
C TYR A 420 1.06 12.45 -19.14
N ASN A 421 0.77 13.37 -20.07
CA ASN A 421 -0.57 13.65 -20.57
C ASN A 421 -1.12 12.60 -21.57
N LEU A 422 -0.31 11.62 -22.00
CA LEU A 422 -0.75 10.43 -22.76
C LEU A 422 -0.94 9.20 -21.86
N VAL A 423 -0.14 9.10 -20.79
CA VAL A 423 -0.19 8.03 -19.79
C VAL A 423 -1.51 8.09 -19.02
N LEU A 424 -1.91 9.27 -18.52
CA LEU A 424 -3.15 9.40 -17.74
C LEU A 424 -4.40 8.90 -18.52
N PRO A 425 -4.66 9.33 -19.77
CA PRO A 425 -5.75 8.77 -20.60
C PRO A 425 -5.64 7.26 -20.87
N THR A 426 -4.42 6.76 -20.99
CA THR A 426 -4.17 5.33 -21.24
C THR A 426 -4.58 4.49 -20.03
N LEU A 427 -4.15 4.89 -18.83
CA LEU A 427 -4.54 4.25 -17.58
C LEU A 427 -6.05 4.35 -17.34
N TYR A 428 -6.67 5.49 -17.67
CA TYR A 428 -8.13 5.67 -17.60
C TYR A 428 -8.87 4.66 -18.50
N SER A 429 -8.44 4.55 -19.76
CA SER A 429 -9.01 3.61 -20.73
C SER A 429 -8.82 2.15 -20.32
N MET A 430 -7.60 1.77 -19.89
CA MET A 430 -7.29 0.42 -19.45
C MET A 430 -8.06 0.02 -18.18
N THR A 431 -8.24 0.95 -17.24
CA THR A 431 -9.05 0.73 -16.03
C THR A 431 -10.51 0.51 -16.41
N GLY A 432 -11.09 1.40 -17.21
CA GLY A 432 -12.49 1.30 -17.63
C GLY A 432 -12.79 0.02 -18.41
N ILE A 433 -11.91 -0.37 -19.34
CA ILE A 433 -12.09 -1.60 -20.12
C ILE A 433 -11.81 -2.89 -19.31
N GLY A 434 -10.92 -2.81 -18.32
CA GLY A 434 -10.69 -3.88 -17.34
C GLY A 434 -11.95 -4.17 -16.52
N VAL A 435 -12.56 -3.13 -15.93
CA VAL A 435 -13.83 -3.25 -15.19
C VAL A 435 -14.94 -3.79 -16.11
N PHE A 436 -15.05 -3.26 -17.33
CA PHE A 436 -15.99 -3.74 -18.34
C PHE A 436 -15.83 -5.25 -18.56
N SER A 437 -14.60 -5.72 -18.75
CA SER A 437 -14.29 -7.14 -19.03
C SER A 437 -14.67 -8.05 -17.87
N VAL A 438 -14.39 -7.65 -16.62
CA VAL A 438 -14.76 -8.44 -15.43
C VAL A 438 -16.27 -8.67 -15.40
N ALA A 439 -17.08 -7.61 -15.52
CA ALA A 439 -18.54 -7.71 -15.48
C ALA A 439 -19.13 -8.40 -16.72
N TYR A 440 -18.57 -8.15 -17.91
CA TYR A 440 -18.94 -8.82 -19.16
C TYR A 440 -18.79 -10.35 -19.05
N ASN A 441 -17.60 -10.81 -18.61
CA ASN A 441 -17.32 -12.23 -18.44
C ASN A 441 -18.22 -12.86 -17.38
N TRP A 442 -18.48 -12.15 -16.28
CA TRP A 442 -19.36 -12.61 -15.20
C TRP A 442 -20.76 -12.96 -15.69
N VAL A 443 -21.34 -12.12 -16.56
CA VAL A 443 -22.69 -12.32 -17.09
C VAL A 443 -22.71 -13.28 -18.27
N LYS A 444 -21.75 -13.19 -19.20
CA LYS A 444 -21.70 -14.07 -20.38
C LYS A 444 -21.50 -15.53 -19.98
N ALA A 445 -20.62 -15.81 -19.02
CA ALA A 445 -20.36 -17.16 -18.54
C ALA A 445 -21.56 -17.79 -17.80
N ARG A 446 -22.46 -16.97 -17.26
CA ARG A 446 -23.72 -17.45 -16.65
C ARG A 446 -24.78 -17.81 -17.70
N GLY A 447 -24.79 -17.10 -18.83
CA GLY A 447 -25.73 -17.33 -19.93
C GLY A 447 -25.43 -18.58 -20.76
N GLN A 448 -24.16 -19.01 -20.76
CA GLN A 448 -23.71 -20.25 -21.37
C GLN A 448 -23.65 -21.32 -20.27
N SER A 449 -24.66 -22.18 -20.15
CA SER A 449 -24.44 -23.48 -19.51
C SER A 449 -23.31 -24.13 -20.30
N TYR A 450 -22.10 -24.16 -19.73
CA TYR A 450 -20.91 -24.69 -20.39
C TYR A 450 -21.22 -26.13 -20.78
N VAL A 451 -21.58 -26.34 -22.05
CA VAL A 451 -21.69 -27.67 -22.64
C VAL A 451 -20.24 -28.12 -22.71
N ALA A 452 -19.83 -28.95 -21.75
CA ALA A 452 -18.61 -29.72 -21.88
C ALA A 452 -18.60 -30.30 -23.31
N PRO A 453 -17.46 -30.30 -24.02
CA PRO A 453 -17.35 -31.13 -25.21
C PRO A 453 -17.79 -32.52 -24.78
N ARG A 454 -18.95 -32.97 -25.27
CA ARG A 454 -19.38 -34.34 -25.11
C ARG A 454 -18.24 -35.19 -25.64
N ASP A 455 -17.90 -36.24 -24.90
CA ASP A 455 -16.96 -37.28 -25.25
C ASP A 455 -16.91 -37.47 -26.76
N THR A 456 -15.91 -36.86 -27.39
CA THR A 456 -15.52 -37.14 -28.77
C THR A 456 -14.57 -38.31 -28.72
N GLU A 457 -15.05 -39.43 -28.19
CA GLU A 457 -14.38 -40.71 -28.27
C GLU A 457 -14.68 -41.43 -29.61
N SER A 458 -15.14 -40.71 -30.64
CA SER A 458 -15.47 -41.30 -31.95
C SER A 458 -14.90 -40.57 -33.18
N ALA A 459 -13.88 -39.73 -33.01
CA ALA A 459 -13.20 -39.11 -34.16
C ALA A 459 -11.68 -39.03 -33.97
N LEU A 460 -11.04 -40.20 -33.88
CA LEU A 460 -9.64 -40.33 -34.30
C LEU A 460 -9.64 -40.96 -35.71
N PRO A 461 -8.91 -40.41 -36.70
CA PRO A 461 -8.61 -41.15 -37.91
C PRO A 461 -7.80 -42.38 -37.50
N ALA A 462 -8.23 -43.55 -37.95
CA ALA A 462 -7.52 -44.80 -37.73
C ALA A 462 -6.05 -44.64 -38.15
N VAL A 463 -5.13 -44.83 -37.20
CA VAL A 463 -3.72 -45.10 -37.51
C VAL A 463 -3.67 -46.51 -38.13
N PRO A 464 -3.19 -46.69 -39.37
CA PRO A 464 -3.05 -48.02 -39.95
C PRO A 464 -1.88 -48.73 -39.28
N GLY A 465 -2.16 -49.82 -38.59
CA GLY A 465 -1.15 -50.81 -38.20
C GLY A 465 -0.96 -50.96 -36.71
N GLU A 466 -1.91 -51.60 -36.03
CA GLU A 466 -1.62 -52.38 -34.81
C GLU A 466 -2.75 -53.38 -34.53
N GLU A 467 -3.14 -54.15 -35.56
CA GLU A 467 -4.15 -55.19 -35.45
C GLU A 467 -3.48 -56.57 -35.61
N LYS A 468 -2.72 -56.98 -34.60
CA LYS A 468 -2.22 -58.36 -34.40
C LYS A 468 -1.72 -58.49 -32.96
N ASN A 469 -2.64 -58.75 -32.02
CA ASN A 469 -2.39 -59.49 -30.75
C ASN A 469 -3.56 -59.44 -29.73
N ARG A 470 -4.81 -59.23 -30.16
CA ARG A 470 -5.98 -59.47 -29.30
C ARG A 470 -6.99 -60.40 -29.97
N ALA A 471 -6.53 -61.61 -30.27
CA ALA A 471 -7.38 -62.74 -30.59
C ALA A 471 -6.92 -63.92 -29.76
N LEU A 472 -7.37 -63.99 -28.51
CA LEU A 472 -7.45 -65.20 -27.70
C LEU A 472 -8.32 -64.89 -26.48
N LEU A 473 -9.28 -65.78 -26.23
CA LEU A 473 -10.25 -65.80 -25.13
C LEU A 473 -11.62 -65.15 -25.43
N ALA A 474 -12.32 -65.71 -26.42
CA ALA A 474 -13.78 -65.78 -26.41
C ALA A 474 -14.22 -67.14 -26.98
N ALA A 475 -14.84 -67.98 -26.13
CA ALA A 475 -15.77 -69.03 -26.55
C ALA A 475 -16.73 -69.38 -25.39
N PRO A 476 -17.98 -69.80 -25.69
CA PRO A 476 -19.12 -69.67 -24.80
C PRO A 476 -19.62 -71.02 -24.26
N LEU A 477 -20.40 -71.00 -23.17
CA LEU A 477 -21.21 -72.14 -22.74
C LEU A 477 -22.67 -71.71 -22.48
N ARG A 478 -23.57 -72.38 -23.22
CA ARG A 478 -25.01 -72.49 -23.00
C ARG A 478 -25.27 -73.56 -21.93
N GLU A 479 -26.35 -73.41 -21.16
CA GLU A 479 -27.21 -74.52 -20.77
C GLU A 479 -28.62 -74.02 -20.42
N ASP A 480 -29.62 -74.63 -21.06
CA ASP A 480 -31.05 -74.57 -20.75
C ASP A 480 -31.36 -75.42 -19.50
N ILE A 481 -32.45 -75.16 -18.77
CA ILE A 481 -33.40 -76.19 -18.24
C ILE A 481 -34.61 -75.55 -17.49
N THR A 482 -35.79 -75.79 -18.09
CA THR A 482 -37.13 -76.13 -17.56
C THR A 482 -38.06 -75.13 -16.83
N ALA A 483 -39.33 -75.32 -17.18
CA ALA A 483 -40.53 -74.62 -16.75
C ALA A 483 -41.21 -75.22 -15.50
N SER A 484 -41.95 -74.38 -14.77
CA SER A 484 -43.14 -74.77 -13.99
C SER A 484 -44.08 -73.57 -13.80
N GLU A 485 -45.37 -73.85 -13.94
CA GLU A 485 -46.54 -72.97 -14.04
C GLU A 485 -47.06 -72.41 -12.66
N PRO A 486 -48.18 -71.64 -12.56
CA PRO A 486 -48.22 -70.33 -11.90
C PRO A 486 -49.02 -70.27 -10.59
N VAL A 487 -48.73 -69.29 -9.71
CA VAL A 487 -49.64 -68.89 -8.61
C VAL A 487 -49.59 -67.38 -8.35
N GLY A 488 -50.71 -66.70 -8.65
CA GLY A 488 -51.37 -65.74 -7.76
C GLY A 488 -50.71 -64.41 -7.39
N ALA A 489 -51.37 -63.34 -7.83
CA ALA A 489 -51.67 -62.08 -7.11
C ALA A 489 -50.95 -60.79 -7.55
N MET A 490 -51.78 -59.90 -8.10
CA MET A 490 -51.75 -58.43 -8.04
C MET A 490 -50.42 -57.72 -8.39
N HIS A 491 -50.36 -57.21 -9.62
CA HIS A 491 -49.48 -56.07 -9.92
C HIS A 491 -50.23 -54.96 -10.65
N GLU A 492 -50.22 -53.81 -9.98
CA GLU A 492 -50.70 -52.52 -10.42
C GLU A 492 -50.11 -52.13 -11.78
N SER A 493 -50.93 -51.48 -12.59
CA SER A 493 -50.51 -50.84 -13.84
C SER A 493 -49.31 -49.91 -13.59
N PRO A 494 -48.22 -49.98 -14.40
CA PRO A 494 -47.15 -49.01 -14.29
C PRO A 494 -47.67 -47.66 -14.78
N ARG A 495 -47.90 -46.74 -13.83
CA ARG A 495 -48.05 -45.31 -14.11
C ARG A 495 -46.85 -44.87 -14.95
N GLN A 496 -47.13 -44.38 -16.15
CA GLN A 496 -46.19 -43.58 -16.92
C GLN A 496 -45.71 -42.40 -16.06
N GLU A 497 -44.56 -42.56 -15.40
CA GLU A 497 -43.79 -41.42 -14.92
C GLU A 497 -43.35 -40.62 -16.14
N LYS A 498 -44.13 -39.58 -16.46
CA LYS A 498 -43.62 -38.40 -17.15
C LYS A 498 -42.34 -38.00 -16.42
N ARG A 499 -41.18 -38.34 -16.98
CA ARG A 499 -39.91 -37.73 -16.62
C ARG A 499 -40.11 -36.22 -16.73
N ILE A 500 -40.31 -35.59 -15.58
CA ILE A 500 -40.35 -34.14 -15.42
C ILE A 500 -39.01 -33.67 -15.94
N ALA A 501 -39.01 -33.04 -17.11
CA ALA A 501 -37.88 -32.29 -17.61
C ALA A 501 -37.44 -31.36 -16.47
N SER A 502 -36.21 -31.53 -15.98
CA SER A 502 -35.60 -30.61 -15.03
C SER A 502 -35.79 -29.18 -15.55
N PRO A 503 -36.36 -28.24 -14.77
CA PRO A 503 -36.57 -26.90 -15.26
C PRO A 503 -35.22 -26.32 -15.68
N ARG A 504 -35.12 -25.93 -16.96
CA ARG A 504 -33.98 -25.19 -17.51
C ARG A 504 -33.54 -24.11 -16.52
N GLU A 505 -32.24 -23.93 -16.33
CA GLU A 505 -31.62 -22.87 -15.50
C GLU A 505 -31.92 -21.42 -15.98
N GLY A 506 -33.00 -21.20 -16.73
CA GLY A 506 -33.40 -19.95 -17.35
C GLY A 506 -33.88 -18.93 -16.33
N GLY A 507 -32.94 -18.19 -15.73
CA GLY A 507 -33.18 -16.77 -15.51
C GLY A 507 -33.06 -16.01 -16.83
N PRO A 508 -33.66 -14.81 -16.93
CA PRO A 508 -33.40 -13.94 -18.08
C PRO A 508 -31.89 -13.69 -18.23
N SER A 509 -31.31 -14.06 -19.37
CA SER A 509 -29.87 -13.92 -19.69
C SER A 509 -29.50 -12.47 -19.99
N ALA A 510 -29.34 -11.63 -18.96
CA ALA A 510 -28.99 -10.21 -19.16
C ALA A 510 -27.83 -10.02 -20.16
N SER A 511 -27.87 -8.91 -20.91
CA SER A 511 -26.85 -8.62 -21.93
C SER A 511 -25.48 -8.44 -21.25
N PRO A 512 -24.45 -9.21 -21.63
CA PRO A 512 -23.10 -9.03 -21.10
C PRO A 512 -22.52 -7.64 -21.39
N TRP A 513 -22.84 -7.07 -22.56
CA TRP A 513 -22.45 -5.71 -22.94
C TRP A 513 -23.04 -4.66 -22.00
N ILE A 514 -24.31 -4.80 -21.64
CA ILE A 514 -24.96 -3.87 -20.69
C ILE A 514 -24.30 -3.99 -19.32
N ALA A 515 -24.00 -5.21 -18.84
CA ALA A 515 -23.30 -5.40 -17.57
C ALA A 515 -21.91 -4.75 -17.54
N GLY A 516 -21.13 -4.97 -18.60
CA GLY A 516 -19.81 -4.35 -18.76
C GLY A 516 -19.89 -2.81 -18.78
N MET A 517 -20.79 -2.24 -19.60
CA MET A 517 -20.92 -0.77 -19.70
C MET A 517 -21.41 -0.14 -18.40
N LEU A 518 -22.35 -0.77 -17.69
CA LEU A 518 -22.81 -0.26 -16.40
C LEU A 518 -21.71 -0.33 -15.33
N ALA A 519 -20.91 -1.40 -15.31
CA ALA A 519 -19.77 -1.49 -14.39
C ALA A 519 -18.71 -0.41 -14.69
N LEU A 520 -18.41 -0.18 -15.97
CA LEU A 520 -17.51 0.87 -16.44
C LEU A 520 -18.01 2.26 -16.03
N ILE A 521 -19.30 2.56 -16.27
CA ILE A 521 -19.90 3.86 -15.89
C ILE A 521 -19.80 4.06 -14.38
N LEU A 522 -20.18 3.07 -13.58
CA LEU A 522 -20.08 3.11 -12.13
C LEU A 522 -18.65 3.32 -11.63
N ALA A 523 -17.66 2.72 -12.29
CA ALA A 523 -16.27 2.77 -11.85
C ALA A 523 -15.57 4.08 -12.20
N VAL A 524 -15.62 4.49 -13.48
CA VAL A 524 -14.74 5.54 -14.00
C VAL A 524 -15.46 6.74 -14.60
N VAL A 525 -16.80 6.74 -14.64
CA VAL A 525 -17.58 7.89 -15.16
C VAL A 525 -18.38 8.56 -14.06
N LEU A 526 -18.99 7.78 -13.16
CA LEU A 526 -19.86 8.29 -12.11
C LEU A 526 -19.03 8.87 -10.95
N GLY A 527 -19.40 10.05 -10.45
CA GLY A 527 -18.94 10.54 -9.15
C GLY A 527 -19.82 10.06 -7.99
N ASN A 528 -19.53 10.54 -6.79
CA ASN A 528 -20.38 10.25 -5.63
C ASN A 528 -21.58 11.23 -5.53
N LEU A 529 -22.43 11.04 -4.51
CA LEU A 529 -23.57 11.94 -4.28
C LEU A 529 -23.16 13.24 -3.57
N GLY A 530 -21.87 13.43 -3.27
CA GLY A 530 -21.32 14.57 -2.55
C GLY A 530 -21.59 15.92 -3.21
N THR A 531 -21.78 15.97 -4.53
CA THR A 531 -22.20 17.21 -5.21
C THR A 531 -23.54 17.73 -4.70
N LEU A 532 -24.46 16.84 -4.31
CA LEU A 532 -25.71 17.27 -3.65
C LEU A 532 -25.42 17.87 -2.27
N HIS A 533 -24.46 17.33 -1.53
CA HIS A 533 -24.01 17.91 -0.26
C HIS A 533 -23.41 19.30 -0.46
N VAL A 534 -22.60 19.53 -1.50
CA VAL A 534 -22.10 20.87 -1.86
C VAL A 534 -23.25 21.83 -2.14
N ILE A 535 -24.18 21.45 -3.03
CA ILE A 535 -25.34 22.30 -3.40
C ILE A 535 -26.17 22.65 -2.16
N SER A 536 -26.55 21.66 -1.37
CA SER A 536 -27.36 21.87 -0.16
C SER A 536 -26.64 22.69 0.90
N THR A 537 -25.32 22.55 1.04
CA THR A 537 -24.53 23.33 2.00
C THR A 537 -24.52 24.81 1.63
N TYR A 538 -24.25 25.13 0.36
CA TYR A 538 -24.16 26.54 -0.07
C TYR A 538 -25.53 27.20 -0.26
N LEU A 539 -26.57 26.44 -0.62
CA LEU A 539 -27.95 26.93 -0.54
C LEU A 539 -28.35 27.21 0.92
N GLY A 540 -28.00 26.33 1.85
CA GLY A 540 -28.22 26.54 3.28
C GLY A 540 -27.53 27.82 3.76
N LYS A 541 -26.24 28.01 3.45
CA LYS A 541 -25.49 29.23 3.81
C LYS A 541 -26.11 30.49 3.23
N MET A 542 -26.55 30.46 1.97
CA MET A 542 -27.26 31.58 1.33
C MET A 542 -28.58 31.90 2.06
N GLY A 543 -29.30 30.87 2.54
CA GLY A 543 -30.49 31.03 3.38
C GLY A 543 -30.21 31.29 4.86
N GLY A 544 -28.97 31.61 5.24
CA GLY A 544 -28.59 31.96 6.62
C GLY A 544 -28.36 30.77 7.56
N TYR A 545 -28.14 29.56 7.05
CA TYR A 545 -27.80 28.40 7.88
C TYR A 545 -26.34 28.43 8.33
N GLU A 546 -26.14 28.42 9.65
CA GLU A 546 -24.84 28.18 10.26
C GLU A 546 -24.77 26.75 10.85
N PRO A 547 -23.65 26.03 10.66
CA PRO A 547 -23.45 24.72 11.26
C PRO A 547 -23.66 24.75 12.77
N GLN A 548 -24.58 23.91 13.26
CA GLN A 548 -24.86 23.83 14.69
C GLN A 548 -23.77 23.00 15.41
N PRO A 549 -23.31 23.38 16.62
CA PRO A 549 -22.35 22.61 17.40
C PRO A 549 -22.88 21.20 17.67
N SER A 550 -22.02 20.18 17.68
CA SER A 550 -22.47 18.80 17.91
C SER A 550 -23.18 18.65 19.26
N LEU A 551 -24.10 17.69 19.38
CA LEU A 551 -24.78 17.45 20.67
C LEU A 551 -23.76 17.13 21.78
N ALA A 552 -22.64 16.49 21.43
CA ALA A 552 -21.54 16.25 22.35
C ALA A 552 -20.88 17.55 22.80
N GLN A 553 -20.64 18.51 21.90
CA GLN A 553 -20.09 19.83 22.26
C GLN A 553 -21.03 20.64 23.15
N ILE A 554 -22.33 20.67 22.82
CA ILE A 554 -23.35 21.35 23.64
C ILE A 554 -23.38 20.72 25.04
N ARG A 555 -23.38 19.38 25.10
CA ARG A 555 -23.41 18.64 26.35
C ARG A 555 -22.12 18.77 27.14
N GLN A 556 -20.97 18.80 26.47
CA GLN A 556 -19.69 19.09 27.11
C GLN A 556 -19.72 20.48 27.72
N GLN A 557 -20.23 21.49 27.01
CA GLN A 557 -20.38 22.84 27.54
C GLN A 557 -21.35 22.89 28.73
N GLU A 558 -22.48 22.15 28.69
CA GLU A 558 -23.39 21.98 29.83
C GLU A 558 -22.69 21.30 31.03
N LEU A 559 -21.90 20.25 30.80
CA LEU A 559 -21.18 19.53 31.86
C LEU A 559 -20.02 20.36 32.43
N GLU A 560 -19.32 21.12 31.59
CA GLU A 560 -18.26 22.05 31.99
C GLU A 560 -18.81 23.15 32.91
N THR A 561 -20.05 23.61 32.71
CA THR A 561 -20.68 24.54 33.68
C THR A 561 -20.89 23.93 35.07
N HIS A 562 -20.89 22.60 35.19
CA HIS A 562 -21.00 21.86 36.45
C HIS A 562 -19.68 21.17 36.85
N ARG A 563 -18.55 21.47 36.18
CA ARG A 563 -17.27 20.79 36.39
C ARG A 563 -16.81 20.80 37.85
N SER A 564 -17.00 21.92 38.55
CA SER A 564 -16.63 22.05 39.96
C SER A 564 -17.40 21.09 40.86
N GLU A 565 -18.68 20.84 40.58
CA GLU A 565 -19.49 19.88 41.36
C GLU A 565 -19.05 18.45 41.10
N ILE A 566 -18.84 18.11 39.82
CA ILE A 566 -18.33 16.80 39.38
C ILE A 566 -16.95 16.52 39.99
N TYR A 567 -16.05 17.51 39.97
CA TYR A 567 -14.73 17.41 40.58
C TYR A 567 -14.79 17.19 42.08
N GLN A 568 -15.68 17.90 42.79
CA GLN A 568 -15.81 17.72 44.24
C GLN A 568 -16.31 16.32 44.61
N ASP A 569 -17.19 15.74 43.81
CA ASP A 569 -17.67 14.37 44.04
C ASP A 569 -16.56 13.35 43.82
N PHE A 570 -15.79 13.45 42.71
CA PHE A 570 -14.64 12.57 42.48
C PHE A 570 -13.50 12.80 43.46
N TYR A 571 -13.26 14.04 43.89
CA TYR A 571 -12.26 14.35 44.89
C TYR A 571 -12.59 13.72 46.24
N ARG A 572 -13.87 13.72 46.66
CA ARG A 572 -14.29 13.00 47.88
C ARG A 572 -14.11 11.49 47.73
N GLU A 573 -14.45 10.93 46.58
CA GLU A 573 -14.29 9.50 46.32
C GLU A 573 -12.82 9.08 46.32
N GLU A 574 -11.93 9.86 45.68
CA GLU A 574 -10.48 9.59 45.70
C GLU A 574 -9.88 9.81 47.10
N LEU A 575 -10.40 10.76 47.87
CA LEU A 575 -10.00 10.96 49.26
C LEU A 575 -10.42 9.78 50.14
N ASP A 576 -11.62 9.24 49.94
CA ASP A 576 -12.10 8.05 50.65
C ASP A 576 -11.31 6.80 50.24
N ASN A 577 -11.01 6.61 48.94
CA ASN A 577 -10.12 5.54 48.47
C ASN A 577 -8.72 5.65 49.09
N PHE A 578 -8.16 6.87 49.14
CA PHE A 578 -6.87 7.11 49.77
C PHE A 578 -6.91 6.74 51.26
N ARG A 579 -7.97 7.11 51.97
CA ARG A 579 -8.17 6.74 53.38
C ARG A 579 -8.29 5.23 53.55
N ASP A 580 -9.03 4.54 52.68
CA ASP A 580 -9.16 3.08 52.74
C ASP A 580 -7.81 2.38 52.55
N ASP A 581 -6.98 2.86 51.61
CA ASP A 581 -5.64 2.34 51.35
C ASP A 581 -4.64 2.68 52.48
N HIS A 582 -4.88 3.75 53.24
CA HIS A 582 -3.98 4.28 54.27
C HIS A 582 -4.56 4.17 55.70
N ASN A 583 -5.42 3.16 55.95
CA ASN A 583 -5.99 2.86 57.28
C ASN A 583 -6.69 4.05 57.95
N GLY A 584 -7.38 4.89 57.17
CA GLY A 584 -8.12 6.06 57.63
C GLY A 584 -7.28 7.33 57.77
N ALA A 585 -6.02 7.33 57.33
CA ALA A 585 -5.18 8.53 57.35
C ALA A 585 -5.52 9.50 56.22
N GLU A 586 -5.47 10.80 56.52
CA GLU A 586 -5.60 11.88 55.52
C GLU A 586 -4.25 12.12 54.82
N PRO A 587 -4.24 12.54 53.54
CA PRO A 587 -3.00 12.89 52.83
C PRO A 587 -2.31 14.06 53.55
N GLN A 588 -1.06 13.87 53.97
CA GLN A 588 -0.32 14.83 54.82
C GLN A 588 0.84 15.49 54.08
N THR A 589 1.36 14.85 53.04
CA THR A 589 2.44 15.40 52.22
C THR A 589 1.89 16.14 50.99
N PRO A 590 2.60 17.15 50.47
CA PRO A 590 2.22 17.82 49.23
C PRO A 590 2.07 16.85 48.05
N ASP A 591 2.91 15.82 47.97
CA ASP A 591 2.87 14.82 46.89
C ASP A 591 1.61 13.95 46.95
N GLU A 592 1.17 13.52 48.14
CA GLU A 592 -0.08 12.77 48.32
C GLU A 592 -1.31 13.60 47.94
N VAL A 593 -1.32 14.88 48.33
CA VAL A 593 -2.40 15.82 47.95
C VAL A 593 -2.41 16.02 46.43
N ILE A 594 -1.23 16.16 45.80
CA ILE A 594 -1.11 16.26 44.33
C ILE A 594 -1.64 15.00 43.66
N GLN A 595 -1.32 13.80 44.16
CA GLN A 595 -1.82 12.55 43.58
C GLN A 595 -3.35 12.43 43.63
N VAL A 596 -3.97 12.73 44.78
CA VAL A 596 -5.44 12.67 44.92
C VAL A 596 -6.11 13.71 44.02
N THR A 597 -5.58 14.94 43.98
CA THR A 597 -6.13 16.00 43.13
C THR A 597 -5.95 15.71 41.63
N GLN A 598 -4.80 15.17 41.20
CA GLN A 598 -4.57 14.75 39.82
C GLN A 598 -5.53 13.65 39.39
N LYS A 599 -5.67 12.57 40.17
CA LYS A 599 -6.61 11.48 39.88
C LYS A 599 -8.06 11.97 39.82
N ALA A 600 -8.47 12.83 40.75
CA ALA A 600 -9.81 13.42 40.74
C ALA A 600 -10.03 14.27 39.48
N GLN A 601 -9.02 15.02 39.06
CA GLN A 601 -9.08 15.84 37.85
C GLN A 601 -9.15 14.98 36.58
N GLU A 602 -8.34 13.93 36.48
CA GLU A 602 -8.38 12.95 35.39
C GLU A 602 -9.74 12.26 35.28
N ARG A 603 -10.31 11.79 36.41
CA ARG A 603 -11.65 11.19 36.46
C ARG A 603 -12.75 12.18 36.09
N THR A 604 -12.63 13.44 36.52
CA THR A 604 -13.57 14.51 36.13
C THR A 604 -13.55 14.73 34.63
N ASP A 605 -12.35 14.89 34.07
CA ASP A 605 -12.15 15.10 32.64
C ASP A 605 -12.66 13.90 31.83
N GLN A 606 -12.37 12.68 32.29
CA GLN A 606 -12.87 11.46 31.67
C GLN A 606 -14.40 11.36 31.75
N TYR A 607 -15.01 11.63 32.90
CA TYR A 607 -16.46 11.60 33.06
C TYR A 607 -17.17 12.63 32.18
N ILE A 608 -16.64 13.86 32.10
CA ILE A 608 -17.22 14.91 31.25
C ILE A 608 -17.15 14.48 29.80
N ARG A 609 -15.99 13.99 29.32
CA ARG A 609 -15.84 13.46 27.96
C ARG A 609 -16.80 12.30 27.71
N ASP A 610 -16.78 11.26 28.53
CA ASP A 610 -17.60 10.05 28.34
C ASP A 610 -19.10 10.39 28.37
N THR A 611 -19.53 11.23 29.31
CA THR A 611 -20.94 11.59 29.44
C THR A 611 -21.39 12.51 28.30
N ALA A 612 -20.51 13.39 27.80
CA ALA A 612 -20.77 14.23 26.64
C ALA A 612 -20.91 13.40 25.35
N HIS A 613 -20.01 12.42 25.15
CA HIS A 613 -19.99 11.56 23.96
C HIS A 613 -21.07 10.46 23.97
N HIS A 614 -21.72 10.16 25.11
CA HIS A 614 -22.75 9.13 25.21
C HIS A 614 -24.15 9.64 25.63
N PRO A 615 -24.77 10.58 24.89
CA PRO A 615 -26.10 11.08 25.22
C PRO A 615 -27.20 10.01 25.05
N PRO A 616 -28.32 10.09 25.81
CA PRO A 616 -29.48 9.22 25.62
C PRO A 616 -30.01 9.31 24.17
N LEU A 617 -30.41 8.15 23.63
CA LEU A 617 -30.87 8.04 22.23
C LEU A 617 -31.96 9.05 21.86
N VAL A 618 -32.91 9.29 22.77
CA VAL A 618 -34.03 10.22 22.52
C VAL A 618 -33.53 11.65 22.27
N ARG A 619 -32.53 12.13 23.03
CA ARG A 619 -31.97 13.48 22.84
C ARG A 619 -31.21 13.61 21.52
N LEU A 620 -30.51 12.56 21.08
CA LEU A 620 -29.87 12.52 19.76
C LEU A 620 -30.89 12.70 18.65
N TRP A 621 -32.02 12.00 18.73
CA TRP A 621 -33.11 12.11 17.76
C TRP A 621 -33.75 13.49 17.75
N GLU A 622 -34.08 14.05 18.92
CA GLU A 622 -34.68 15.38 19.03
C GLU A 622 -33.76 16.48 18.48
N TYR A 623 -32.47 16.45 18.84
CA TYR A 623 -31.47 17.38 18.34
C TYR A 623 -31.32 17.26 16.82
N GLY A 624 -31.20 16.03 16.30
CA GLY A 624 -31.09 15.76 14.86
C GLY A 624 -32.31 16.25 14.06
N LEU A 625 -33.52 16.01 14.55
CA LEU A 625 -34.77 16.47 13.90
C LEU A 625 -34.89 17.99 13.89
N ARG A 626 -34.50 18.65 14.99
CA ARG A 626 -34.52 20.13 15.08
C ARG A 626 -33.53 20.75 14.09
N ASN A 627 -32.30 20.24 14.06
CA ASN A 627 -31.26 20.73 13.16
C ASN A 627 -31.64 20.46 11.69
N LEU A 628 -32.16 19.27 11.38
CA LEU A 628 -32.66 18.95 10.04
C LEU A 628 -33.76 19.91 9.58
N ARG A 629 -34.70 20.27 10.46
CA ARG A 629 -35.77 21.23 10.13
C ARG A 629 -35.21 22.62 9.83
N GLN A 630 -34.24 23.11 10.63
CA GLN A 630 -33.58 24.40 10.39
C GLN A 630 -32.83 24.40 9.06
N GLN A 631 -32.05 23.34 8.81
CA GLN A 631 -31.29 23.17 7.58
C GLN A 631 -32.21 23.13 6.35
N LEU A 632 -33.31 22.38 6.41
CA LEU A 632 -34.28 22.32 5.31
C LEU A 632 -34.95 23.67 5.04
N SER A 633 -35.32 24.42 6.08
CA SER A 633 -35.88 25.76 5.92
C SER A 633 -34.91 26.69 5.21
N ALA A 634 -33.66 26.73 5.66
CA ALA A 634 -32.63 27.59 5.06
C ALA A 634 -32.28 27.18 3.62
N ILE A 635 -32.23 25.88 3.31
CA ILE A 635 -32.03 25.40 1.92
C ILE A 635 -33.15 25.90 1.01
N LEU A 636 -34.41 25.87 1.48
CA LEU A 636 -35.55 26.37 0.70
C LEU A 636 -35.47 27.88 0.49
N ASP A 637 -35.07 28.64 1.52
CA ASP A 637 -34.93 30.09 1.44
C ASP A 637 -33.77 30.51 0.54
N GLY A 638 -32.58 29.91 0.70
CA GLY A 638 -31.47 30.12 -0.22
C GLY A 638 -31.77 29.65 -1.65
N GLY A 639 -32.57 28.61 -1.82
CA GLY A 639 -33.09 28.19 -3.12
C GLY A 639 -33.91 29.28 -3.82
N LYS A 640 -34.74 30.03 -3.08
CA LYS A 640 -35.48 31.17 -3.62
C LYS A 640 -34.53 32.28 -4.08
N GLU A 641 -33.47 32.57 -3.33
CA GLU A 641 -32.47 33.58 -3.71
C GLU A 641 -31.65 33.14 -4.94
N ALA A 642 -31.23 31.87 -5.00
CA ALA A 642 -30.54 31.34 -6.17
C ALA A 642 -31.40 31.41 -7.45
N ILE A 643 -32.72 31.16 -7.35
CA ILE A 643 -33.65 31.30 -8.48
C ILE A 643 -33.77 32.76 -8.97
N LYS A 644 -33.54 33.75 -8.09
CA LYS A 644 -33.51 35.18 -8.47
C LYS A 644 -32.23 35.58 -9.20
N GLY A 645 -31.25 34.67 -9.35
CA GLY A 645 -30.02 34.89 -10.08
C GLY A 645 -28.80 35.21 -9.22
N GLU A 646 -28.92 35.17 -7.89
CA GLU A 646 -27.78 35.34 -6.99
C GLU A 646 -26.83 34.12 -7.09
N PRO A 647 -25.51 34.33 -7.32
CA PRO A 647 -24.56 33.24 -7.38
C PRO A 647 -24.39 32.58 -6.01
N LEU A 648 -24.14 31.26 -5.99
CA LEU A 648 -23.80 30.55 -4.75
C LEU A 648 -22.52 31.16 -4.13
N PRO A 649 -22.49 31.38 -2.80
CA PRO A 649 -21.33 31.95 -2.11
C PRO A 649 -20.22 30.91 -1.95
N MET A 650 -19.64 30.46 -3.07
CA MET A 650 -18.65 29.40 -3.14
C MET A 650 -17.60 29.69 -4.22
N ALA A 651 -16.35 29.34 -3.94
CA ALA A 651 -15.29 29.39 -4.93
C ALA A 651 -15.44 28.25 -5.96
N PRO A 652 -15.02 28.45 -7.23
CA PRO A 652 -15.15 27.44 -8.29
C PRO A 652 -14.52 26.07 -7.96
N HIS A 653 -13.35 26.06 -7.32
CA HIS A 653 -12.63 24.85 -6.93
C HIS A 653 -13.41 23.93 -5.96
N ARG A 654 -14.44 24.45 -5.29
CA ARG A 654 -15.26 23.67 -4.35
C ARG A 654 -16.08 22.60 -5.05
N TRP A 655 -16.42 22.78 -6.34
CA TRP A 655 -17.04 21.74 -7.17
C TRP A 655 -16.14 20.52 -7.35
N TYR A 656 -14.83 20.74 -7.31
CA TYR A 656 -13.81 19.72 -7.50
C TYR A 656 -13.45 19.01 -6.18
N TRP A 657 -13.08 19.77 -5.15
CA TRP A 657 -12.55 19.23 -3.89
C TRP A 657 -13.62 18.68 -2.95
N GLN A 658 -14.66 19.47 -2.66
CA GLN A 658 -15.55 19.20 -1.53
C GLN A 658 -16.29 17.85 -1.62
N PRO A 659 -16.71 17.35 -2.79
CA PRO A 659 -17.29 16.01 -2.91
C PRO A 659 -16.34 14.87 -2.49
N THR A 660 -15.03 15.08 -2.46
CA THR A 660 -14.04 14.10 -1.95
C THR A 660 -13.57 14.36 -0.53
N ARG A 661 -13.85 15.57 0.00
CA ARG A 661 -13.46 16.01 1.34
C ARG A 661 -14.61 16.00 2.35
N ILE A 662 -15.68 15.27 2.06
CA ILE A 662 -16.87 15.17 2.92
C ILE A 662 -16.50 14.74 4.36
N ILE A 663 -15.53 13.83 4.50
CA ILE A 663 -15.07 13.36 5.81
C ILE A 663 -14.07 14.35 6.40
N GLN A 664 -13.06 14.79 5.64
CA GLN A 664 -12.07 15.78 6.09
C GLN A 664 -12.72 17.07 6.64
N GLU A 665 -13.76 17.57 6.00
CA GLU A 665 -14.44 18.82 6.35
C GLU A 665 -15.56 18.65 7.39
N LEU A 666 -15.57 17.53 8.13
CA LEU A 666 -16.51 17.38 9.24
C LEU A 666 -16.29 18.47 10.31
N PRO A 667 -17.36 18.97 10.95
CA PRO A 667 -17.26 20.04 11.95
C PRO A 667 -16.27 19.71 13.07
N GLY A 668 -15.51 20.71 13.52
CA GLY A 668 -14.56 20.56 14.61
C GLY A 668 -13.33 19.70 14.29
N GLY A 669 -13.07 19.37 13.03
CA GLY A 669 -11.90 18.57 12.63
C GLY A 669 -12.07 17.06 12.84
N ALA A 670 -13.29 16.59 13.14
CA ALA A 670 -13.63 15.17 13.37
C ALA A 670 -13.28 14.24 12.18
N GLY A 671 -12.97 14.82 11.01
CA GLY A 671 -12.50 14.10 9.84
C GLY A 671 -11.07 13.58 9.93
N HIS A 672 -10.22 14.17 10.78
CA HIS A 672 -8.80 13.84 10.94
C HIS A 672 -8.09 13.58 9.59
N ASN A 673 -8.21 14.54 8.66
CA ASN A 673 -7.63 14.52 7.32
C ASN A 673 -8.09 13.39 6.38
N ALA A 674 -9.19 12.68 6.71
CA ALA A 674 -9.70 11.59 5.89
C ALA A 674 -10.19 12.04 4.50
N ILE A 675 -9.59 11.46 3.46
CA ILE A 675 -9.94 11.75 2.07
C ILE A 675 -10.74 10.59 1.47
N ALA A 676 -11.87 10.89 0.84
CA ALA A 676 -12.73 9.92 0.15
C ALA A 676 -12.66 10.10 -1.37
N GLU A 677 -11.53 9.72 -1.98
CA GLU A 677 -11.38 9.74 -3.44
C GLU A 677 -12.15 8.61 -4.13
N PHE A 678 -12.43 8.82 -5.41
CA PHE A 678 -13.00 7.83 -6.31
C PHE A 678 -12.37 8.00 -7.70
N PRO A 679 -12.41 6.97 -8.58
CA PRO A 679 -11.52 6.94 -9.75
C PRO A 679 -11.63 8.15 -10.67
N TYR A 680 -12.83 8.66 -10.96
CA TYR A 680 -12.96 9.87 -11.81
C TYR A 680 -12.27 11.09 -11.20
N PHE A 681 -12.36 11.30 -9.88
CA PHE A 681 -11.59 12.36 -9.20
C PHE A 681 -10.10 12.14 -9.42
N THR A 682 -9.58 10.94 -9.16
CA THR A 682 -8.14 10.64 -9.29
C THR A 682 -7.62 10.95 -10.69
N PHE A 683 -8.32 10.52 -11.73
CA PHE A 683 -7.92 10.80 -13.11
C PHE A 683 -8.06 12.27 -13.51
N LEU A 684 -9.07 12.97 -12.96
CA LEU A 684 -9.26 14.40 -13.17
C LEU A 684 -8.21 15.24 -12.43
N TYR A 685 -7.78 14.78 -11.25
CA TYR A 685 -6.71 15.39 -10.48
C TYR A 685 -5.43 15.44 -11.30
N GLY A 686 -5.08 14.29 -11.89
CA GLY A 686 -3.98 14.12 -12.82
C GLY A 686 -2.64 13.85 -12.15
N ASP A 687 -2.65 13.45 -10.88
CA ASP A 687 -1.48 12.97 -10.15
C ASP A 687 -1.21 11.54 -10.61
N LEU A 688 -0.01 11.28 -11.12
CA LEU A 688 0.41 9.97 -11.61
C LEU A 688 0.82 9.07 -10.43
N HIS A 689 0.07 9.17 -9.35
CA HIS A 689 0.38 8.58 -8.07
C HIS A 689 0.20 7.05 -8.09
N ALA A 690 0.91 6.37 -7.19
CA ALA A 690 0.98 4.91 -7.05
C ALA A 690 -0.35 4.16 -7.26
N HIS A 691 -1.41 4.58 -6.57
CA HIS A 691 -2.72 3.92 -6.60
C HIS A 691 -3.43 4.06 -7.95
N MET A 692 -3.17 5.14 -8.72
CA MET A 692 -3.76 5.34 -10.05
C MET A 692 -3.18 4.36 -11.07
N ILE A 693 -1.85 4.18 -11.05
CA ILE A 693 -1.16 3.22 -11.92
C ILE A 693 -1.53 1.78 -11.56
N ALA A 694 -1.82 1.49 -10.29
CA ALA A 694 -2.24 0.18 -9.84
C ALA A 694 -3.63 -0.23 -10.36
N MET A 695 -4.55 0.71 -10.66
CA MET A 695 -5.96 0.39 -10.98
C MET A 695 -6.11 -0.63 -12.13
N PRO A 696 -5.46 -0.48 -13.31
CA PRO A 696 -5.53 -1.50 -14.37
C PRO A 696 -4.96 -2.87 -13.95
N VAL A 697 -3.91 -2.90 -13.12
CA VAL A 697 -3.26 -4.13 -12.64
C VAL A 697 -4.21 -4.90 -11.72
N THR A 698 -4.94 -4.19 -10.85
CA THR A 698 -5.96 -4.81 -10.00
C THR A 698 -7.09 -5.45 -10.81
N MET A 699 -7.46 -4.86 -11.96
CA MET A 699 -8.46 -5.46 -12.86
C MET A 699 -7.95 -6.73 -13.53
N LEU A 700 -6.67 -6.80 -13.89
CA LEU A 700 -6.02 -8.02 -14.36
C LEU A 700 -6.06 -9.13 -13.29
N ALA A 701 -5.81 -8.79 -12.02
CA ALA A 701 -5.94 -9.73 -10.91
C ALA A 701 -7.39 -10.25 -10.78
N LEU A 702 -8.41 -9.39 -10.84
CA LEU A 702 -9.82 -9.80 -10.82
C LEU A 702 -10.20 -10.71 -11.99
N LEU A 703 -9.70 -10.44 -13.20
CA LEU A 703 -9.93 -11.28 -14.38
C LEU A 703 -9.31 -12.66 -14.23
N TRP A 704 -8.08 -12.73 -13.71
CA TRP A 704 -7.44 -14.00 -13.39
C TRP A 704 -8.26 -14.81 -12.38
N LEU A 705 -8.72 -14.19 -11.30
CA LEU A 705 -9.55 -14.85 -10.28
C LEU A 705 -10.85 -15.38 -10.88
N LEU A 706 -11.53 -14.58 -11.71
CA LEU A 706 -12.74 -15.01 -12.40
C LEU A 706 -12.46 -16.18 -13.35
N ALA A 707 -11.32 -16.16 -14.05
CA ALA A 707 -10.89 -17.25 -14.93
C ALA A 707 -10.67 -18.55 -14.13
N GLU A 708 -10.04 -18.49 -12.97
CA GLU A 708 -9.85 -19.64 -12.07
C GLU A 708 -11.19 -20.21 -11.57
N ILE A 709 -12.10 -19.35 -11.14
CA ILE A 709 -13.43 -19.77 -10.66
C ILE A 709 -14.26 -20.40 -11.78
N LEU A 710 -14.23 -19.82 -12.98
CA LEU A 710 -14.97 -20.34 -14.13
C LEU A 710 -14.41 -21.69 -14.61
N GLY A 711 -13.08 -21.82 -14.67
CA GLY A 711 -12.40 -23.03 -15.14
C GLY A 711 -12.41 -24.20 -14.15
N ALA A 712 -12.78 -23.95 -12.89
CA ALA A 712 -12.77 -24.96 -11.82
C ALA A 712 -13.49 -26.26 -12.20
N GLY A 713 -12.76 -27.37 -12.25
CA GLY A 713 -13.28 -28.72 -12.49
C GLY A 713 -13.48 -29.13 -13.96
N TYR A 714 -13.09 -28.30 -14.93
CA TYR A 714 -13.34 -28.56 -16.36
C TYR A 714 -12.09 -28.98 -17.19
N HIS A 715 -10.93 -29.17 -16.56
CA HIS A 715 -9.66 -29.55 -17.23
C HIS A 715 -9.41 -28.81 -18.56
N LEU A 716 -9.66 -27.50 -18.59
CA LEU A 716 -9.59 -26.69 -19.81
C LEU A 716 -8.15 -26.40 -20.26
N ARG A 717 -7.20 -26.46 -19.33
CA ARG A 717 -5.80 -26.05 -19.51
C ARG A 717 -4.87 -27.24 -19.38
N THR A 718 -3.84 -27.28 -20.21
CA THR A 718 -2.66 -28.14 -19.99
C THR A 718 -1.87 -27.65 -18.76
N PRO A 719 -0.93 -28.46 -18.20
CA PRO A 719 -0.16 -28.06 -17.02
C PRO A 719 0.62 -26.75 -17.19
N TRP A 720 1.25 -26.52 -18.36
CA TRP A 720 1.98 -25.28 -18.61
C TRP A 720 1.05 -24.07 -18.78
N GLU A 721 -0.14 -24.24 -19.37
CA GLU A 721 -1.14 -23.17 -19.50
C GLU A 721 -1.72 -22.78 -18.13
N ALA A 722 -1.90 -23.77 -17.23
CA ALA A 722 -2.29 -23.53 -15.85
C ALA A 722 -1.16 -22.85 -15.04
N GLY A 723 0.10 -23.23 -15.28
CA GLY A 723 1.28 -22.57 -14.73
C GLY A 723 1.42 -21.12 -15.21
N LEU A 724 1.20 -20.86 -16.50
CA LEU A 724 1.20 -19.51 -17.08
C LEU A 724 0.08 -18.64 -16.47
N ALA A 725 -1.14 -19.19 -16.34
CA ALA A 725 -2.24 -18.48 -15.71
C ALA A 725 -1.93 -18.12 -14.24
N LEU A 726 -1.35 -19.06 -13.48
CA LEU A 726 -0.90 -18.82 -12.12
C LEU A 726 0.22 -17.77 -12.08
N GLY A 727 1.19 -17.86 -12.98
CA GLY A 727 2.30 -16.90 -13.08
C GLY A 727 1.84 -15.48 -13.39
N ILE A 728 0.92 -15.29 -14.35
CA ILE A 728 0.34 -13.98 -14.65
C ILE A 728 -0.45 -13.44 -13.47
N GLY A 729 -1.23 -14.29 -12.79
CA GLY A 729 -1.97 -13.91 -11.58
C GLY A 729 -1.06 -13.52 -10.42
N SER A 730 -0.04 -14.33 -10.16
CA SER A 730 0.98 -14.06 -9.14
C SER A 730 1.80 -12.81 -9.45
N LEU A 731 2.14 -12.58 -10.72
CA LEU A 731 2.81 -11.36 -11.15
C LEU A 731 1.93 -10.14 -10.90
N ALA A 732 0.67 -10.17 -11.39
CA ALA A 732 -0.29 -9.08 -11.22
C ALA A 732 -0.53 -8.72 -9.75
N VAL A 733 -0.57 -9.71 -8.85
CA VAL A 733 -0.70 -9.44 -7.41
C VAL A 733 0.64 -9.01 -6.80
N GLY A 734 1.74 -9.70 -7.10
CA GLY A 734 3.06 -9.43 -6.51
C GLY A 734 3.58 -8.03 -6.81
N VAL A 735 3.42 -7.55 -8.06
CA VAL A 735 3.83 -6.20 -8.46
C VAL A 735 3.00 -5.08 -7.85
N LEU A 736 1.84 -5.38 -7.24
CA LEU A 736 1.13 -4.37 -6.45
C LEU A 736 1.97 -3.94 -5.25
N ARG A 737 2.83 -4.78 -4.69
CA ARG A 737 3.71 -4.37 -3.58
C ARG A 737 4.62 -3.19 -3.96
N PRO A 738 5.41 -3.24 -5.05
CA PRO A 738 6.23 -2.12 -5.49
C PRO A 738 5.49 -1.02 -6.28
N THR A 739 4.19 -1.19 -6.58
CA THR A 739 3.37 -0.17 -7.27
C THR A 739 2.49 0.61 -6.31
N ASN A 740 1.78 -0.09 -5.42
CA ASN A 740 0.95 0.44 -4.34
C ASN A 740 0.76 -0.66 -3.27
N SER A 741 1.63 -0.68 -2.25
CA SER A 741 1.67 -1.75 -1.23
C SER A 741 0.34 -2.00 -0.51
N TRP A 742 -0.56 -1.02 -0.47
CA TRP A 742 -1.87 -1.13 0.16
C TRP A 742 -2.83 -2.05 -0.61
N ASP A 743 -2.67 -2.16 -1.93
CA ASP A 743 -3.46 -3.07 -2.75
C ASP A 743 -2.97 -4.52 -2.59
N TRP A 744 -1.66 -4.71 -2.41
CA TRP A 744 -1.05 -6.04 -2.35
C TRP A 744 -1.71 -6.95 -1.31
N ILE A 745 -1.95 -6.46 -0.09
CA ILE A 745 -2.54 -7.25 1.01
C ILE A 745 -3.95 -7.72 0.63
N THR A 746 -4.81 -6.81 0.14
CA THR A 746 -6.18 -7.13 -0.25
C THR A 746 -6.20 -8.19 -1.36
N TYR A 747 -5.38 -8.02 -2.41
CA TYR A 747 -5.38 -8.94 -3.54
C TYR A 747 -4.66 -10.26 -3.26
N LEU A 748 -3.71 -10.30 -2.31
CA LEU A 748 -3.09 -11.53 -1.81
C LEU A 748 -4.10 -12.39 -1.05
N ILE A 749 -4.87 -11.78 -0.13
CA ILE A 749 -5.93 -12.44 0.63
C ILE A 749 -7.03 -12.92 -0.32
N LEU A 750 -7.51 -12.02 -1.19
CA LEU A 750 -8.55 -12.34 -2.18
C LEU A 750 -8.09 -13.46 -3.12
N GLY A 751 -6.83 -13.44 -3.56
CA GLY A 751 -6.21 -14.47 -4.40
C GLY A 751 -6.23 -15.85 -3.74
N SER A 752 -5.75 -15.90 -2.49
CA SER A 752 -5.69 -17.14 -1.71
C SER A 752 -7.09 -17.71 -1.43
N LEU A 753 -8.06 -16.85 -1.09
CA LEU A 753 -9.44 -17.24 -0.86
C LEU A 753 -10.14 -17.71 -2.14
N ALA A 754 -9.93 -17.03 -3.26
CA ALA A 754 -10.53 -17.39 -4.54
C ALA A 754 -9.96 -18.69 -5.12
N LEU A 755 -8.65 -18.92 -5.01
CA LEU A 755 -8.03 -20.19 -5.39
C LEU A 755 -8.57 -21.35 -4.55
N THR A 756 -8.77 -21.11 -3.25
CA THR A 756 -9.42 -22.06 -2.35
C THR A 756 -10.87 -22.32 -2.75
N TYR A 757 -11.61 -21.27 -3.10
CA TYR A 757 -12.98 -21.39 -3.60
C TYR A 757 -13.05 -22.14 -4.94
N ALA A 758 -12.11 -21.90 -5.86
CA ALA A 758 -12.01 -22.58 -7.14
C ALA A 758 -11.66 -24.08 -6.95
N ALA A 759 -10.75 -24.42 -6.04
CA ALA A 759 -10.43 -25.80 -5.69
C ALA A 759 -11.65 -26.54 -5.12
N TRP A 760 -12.35 -25.91 -4.17
CA TRP A 760 -13.60 -26.42 -3.63
C TRP A 760 -14.65 -26.66 -4.72
N LEU A 761 -14.85 -25.67 -5.60
CA LEU A 761 -15.81 -25.75 -6.69
C LEU A 761 -15.49 -26.86 -7.68
N GLY A 762 -14.19 -27.04 -8.00
CA GLY A 762 -13.72 -28.12 -8.87
C GLY A 762 -13.99 -29.51 -8.28
N ALA A 763 -13.79 -29.68 -6.97
CA ALA A 763 -14.07 -30.93 -6.27
C ALA A 763 -15.57 -31.26 -6.26
N VAL A 764 -16.43 -30.26 -6.00
CA VAL A 764 -17.89 -30.42 -6.04
C VAL A 764 -18.41 -30.77 -7.43
N ARG A 765 -17.80 -30.22 -8.50
CA ARG A 765 -18.20 -30.49 -9.89
C ARG A 765 -17.80 -31.88 -10.37
N THR A 766 -16.63 -32.37 -9.97
CA THR A 766 -16.05 -33.64 -10.47
C THR A 766 -16.56 -34.89 -9.76
N ARG A 767 -16.86 -34.85 -8.45
CA ARG A 767 -17.16 -36.05 -7.63
C ARG A 767 -18.60 -36.16 -7.13
N ARG A 768 -19.56 -35.88 -8.03
CA ARG A 768 -21.00 -35.94 -7.70
C ARG A 768 -21.51 -37.38 -7.45
N THR A 769 -20.76 -38.40 -7.85
CA THR A 769 -21.19 -39.82 -7.89
C THR A 769 -20.54 -40.75 -6.86
N ASP A 770 -19.40 -40.40 -6.26
CA ASP A 770 -18.71 -41.28 -5.30
C ASP A 770 -19.41 -41.33 -3.93
N PRO A 771 -19.51 -42.48 -3.23
CA PRO A 771 -19.99 -42.50 -1.85
C PRO A 771 -19.01 -41.77 -0.91
N PRO A 772 -19.49 -41.00 0.08
CA PRO A 772 -18.62 -40.29 1.02
C PRO A 772 -17.77 -41.26 1.84
N SER A 773 -16.54 -40.88 2.20
CA SER A 773 -15.67 -41.72 3.04
C SER A 773 -16.32 -42.01 4.40
N PRO A 774 -16.01 -43.14 5.06
CA PRO A 774 -16.61 -43.50 6.35
C PRO A 774 -16.46 -42.41 7.41
N VAL A 775 -15.29 -41.75 7.43
CA VAL A 775 -14.99 -40.60 8.31
C VAL A 775 -15.86 -39.39 7.95
N ALA A 776 -16.00 -39.07 6.66
CA ALA A 776 -16.88 -37.98 6.23
C ALA A 776 -18.34 -38.28 6.58
N GLN A 777 -18.80 -39.53 6.44
CA GLN A 777 -20.14 -39.96 6.86
C GLN A 777 -20.35 -39.83 8.36
N GLN A 778 -19.34 -40.16 9.18
CA GLN A 778 -19.38 -40.00 10.62
C GLN A 778 -19.49 -38.53 11.04
N LEU A 779 -18.66 -37.66 10.44
CA LEU A 779 -18.68 -36.21 10.67
C LEU A 779 -19.99 -35.56 10.17
N LEU A 780 -20.44 -35.90 8.96
CA LEU A 780 -21.77 -35.51 8.44
C LEU A 780 -22.89 -36.02 9.34
N GLY A 781 -22.70 -37.17 10.00
CA GLY A 781 -23.63 -37.74 10.97
C GLY A 781 -23.71 -36.95 12.28
N TRP A 782 -22.60 -36.36 12.75
CA TRP A 782 -22.59 -35.44 13.90
C TRP A 782 -23.26 -34.10 13.58
N LEU A 783 -23.21 -33.70 12.31
CA LEU A 783 -23.82 -32.47 11.78
C LEU A 783 -25.33 -32.60 11.50
N ARG A 784 -25.92 -33.80 11.62
CA ARG A 784 -27.37 -34.00 11.45
C ARG A 784 -28.15 -33.39 12.63
N PRO A 785 -29.34 -32.79 12.41
CA PRO A 785 -30.13 -32.14 13.46
C PRO A 785 -30.40 -33.02 14.69
N THR A 786 -30.52 -34.33 14.50
CA THR A 786 -30.77 -35.30 15.56
C THR A 786 -29.56 -35.57 16.47
N ARG A 787 -28.35 -35.15 16.07
CA ARG A 787 -27.09 -35.35 16.79
C ARG A 787 -26.27 -34.06 16.97
N ALA A 788 -26.77 -32.92 16.47
CA ALA A 788 -26.09 -31.62 16.51
C ALA A 788 -25.79 -31.11 17.92
N TRP A 789 -26.50 -31.58 18.95
CA TRP A 789 -26.16 -31.31 20.36
C TRP A 789 -24.74 -31.77 20.72
N ARG A 790 -24.16 -32.73 19.99
CA ARG A 790 -22.77 -33.16 20.18
C ARG A 790 -21.73 -32.11 19.79
N LEU A 791 -22.11 -31.01 19.14
CA LEU A 791 -21.25 -29.86 18.82
C LEU A 791 -21.25 -28.77 19.91
N LEU A 792 -21.86 -29.02 21.08
CA LEU A 792 -21.84 -28.11 22.22
C LEU A 792 -20.41 -27.69 22.64
N PHE A 793 -19.40 -28.54 22.42
CA PHE A 793 -18.00 -28.18 22.69
C PHE A 793 -17.48 -27.04 21.80
N VAL A 794 -18.02 -26.86 20.58
CA VAL A 794 -17.64 -25.76 19.69
C VAL A 794 -18.16 -24.43 20.24
N LEU A 795 -19.25 -24.44 21.00
CA LEU A 795 -19.75 -23.25 21.71
C LEU A 795 -18.87 -22.88 22.90
N LEU A 796 -17.96 -23.74 23.39
CA LEU A 796 -16.97 -23.39 24.42
C LEU A 796 -15.92 -22.38 23.92
N VAL A 797 -15.78 -22.19 22.61
CA VAL A 797 -14.90 -21.15 22.03
C VAL A 797 -15.34 -19.75 22.47
N ILE A 798 -16.64 -19.54 22.70
CA ILE A 798 -17.19 -18.25 23.15
C ILE A 798 -16.75 -17.92 24.59
N PRO A 799 -17.03 -18.74 25.62
CA PRO A 799 -16.51 -18.49 26.96
C PRO A 799 -14.99 -18.54 27.00
N LEU A 800 -14.32 -19.37 26.18
CA LEU A 800 -12.85 -19.38 26.10
C LEU A 800 -12.28 -18.06 25.56
N ALA A 801 -12.88 -17.45 24.54
CA ALA A 801 -12.44 -16.15 24.02
C ALA A 801 -12.66 -15.02 25.04
N VAL A 802 -13.78 -15.07 25.78
CA VAL A 802 -14.05 -14.15 26.89
C VAL A 802 -12.99 -14.31 27.99
N VAL A 803 -12.69 -15.55 28.41
CA VAL A 803 -11.63 -15.85 29.38
C VAL A 803 -10.25 -15.42 28.87
N THR A 804 -9.96 -15.64 27.58
CA THR A 804 -8.69 -15.22 26.95
C THR A 804 -8.54 -13.71 26.97
N ARG A 805 -9.62 -12.95 26.73
CA ARG A 805 -9.58 -11.48 26.82
C ARG A 805 -9.35 -10.98 28.25
N ILE A 806 -9.93 -11.67 29.23
CA ILE A 806 -9.72 -11.38 30.65
C ILE A 806 -8.25 -11.68 31.03
N LEU A 807 -7.71 -12.83 30.59
CA LEU A 807 -6.30 -13.18 30.79
C LEU A 807 -5.34 -12.18 30.12
N TYR A 808 -5.66 -11.76 28.90
CA TYR A 808 -4.88 -10.72 28.20
C TYR A 808 -4.89 -9.40 28.96
N TYR A 809 -6.04 -8.99 29.51
CA TYR A 809 -6.11 -7.83 30.39
C TYR A 809 -5.20 -8.01 31.61
N LEU A 810 -5.34 -9.11 32.36
CA LEU A 810 -4.52 -9.38 33.55
C LEU A 810 -3.01 -9.36 33.24
N LEU A 811 -2.60 -9.94 32.11
CA LEU A 811 -1.21 -9.90 31.63
C LEU A 811 -0.73 -8.48 31.33
N GLN A 812 -1.57 -7.67 30.70
CA GLN A 812 -1.23 -6.27 30.42
C GLN A 812 -1.16 -5.44 31.71
N THR A 813 -2.05 -5.68 32.67
CA THR A 813 -2.00 -5.02 33.98
C THR A 813 -0.71 -5.33 34.72
N ILE A 814 -0.29 -6.61 34.76
CA ILE A 814 0.98 -7.00 35.39
C ILE A 814 2.17 -6.32 34.71
N ARG A 815 2.19 -6.25 33.37
CA ARG A 815 3.25 -5.57 32.61
C ARG A 815 3.26 -4.06 32.82
N ALA A 816 2.08 -3.45 32.93
CA ALA A 816 1.93 -2.03 33.23
C ALA A 816 2.44 -1.71 34.64
N GLU A 817 2.15 -2.57 35.63
CA GLU A 817 2.69 -2.46 37.00
C GLU A 817 4.23 -2.64 37.02
N GLU A 818 4.76 -3.61 36.28
CA GLU A 818 6.21 -3.78 36.12
C GLU A 818 6.88 -2.56 35.45
N GLN A 819 6.23 -1.96 34.44
CA GLN A 819 6.68 -0.71 33.81
C GLN A 819 6.67 0.47 34.79
N ALA A 820 5.59 0.62 35.56
CA ALA A 820 5.47 1.66 36.58
C ALA A 820 6.54 1.52 37.66
N GLY A 821 6.91 0.28 38.03
CA GLY A 821 7.96 0.00 39.01
C GLY A 821 9.39 0.28 38.54
N ARG A 822 9.67 0.25 37.23
CA ARG A 822 11.03 0.42 36.66
C ARG A 822 11.30 1.78 35.99
N ALA A 823 10.30 2.67 35.95
CA ALA A 823 10.26 3.89 35.13
C ALA A 823 10.37 3.62 33.60
N LEU A 824 9.73 4.46 32.79
CA LEU A 824 9.73 4.35 31.33
C LEU A 824 11.13 4.59 30.76
N GLN A 825 11.59 3.70 29.87
CA GLN A 825 12.80 3.96 29.07
C GLN A 825 12.47 4.90 27.90
N PRO A 826 13.46 5.65 27.37
CA PRO A 826 13.26 6.49 26.20
C PRO A 826 12.70 5.68 25.01
N GLY A 827 11.50 6.03 24.55
CA GLY A 827 10.81 5.35 23.44
C GLY A 827 9.87 4.20 23.84
N GLU A 828 9.70 3.91 25.13
CA GLU A 828 8.63 3.03 25.61
C GLU A 828 7.34 3.83 25.87
N GLU A 829 6.21 3.31 25.40
CA GLU A 829 4.88 3.81 25.74
C GLU A 829 4.31 3.07 26.96
N LEU A 830 3.47 3.77 27.71
CA LEU A 830 2.83 3.27 28.92
C LEU A 830 1.71 2.29 28.53
N ILE A 831 1.76 1.06 29.04
CA ILE A 831 0.74 0.04 28.73
C ILE A 831 -0.59 0.43 29.40
N ASP A 832 -1.59 0.80 28.61
CA ASP A 832 -2.98 1.00 29.08
C ASP A 832 -3.75 -0.34 29.06
N ALA A 833 -3.83 -0.97 30.23
CA ALA A 833 -4.62 -2.16 30.43
C ALA A 833 -6.10 -1.80 30.66
N SER A 834 -6.92 -1.89 29.61
CA SER A 834 -8.37 -1.70 29.73
C SER A 834 -9.16 -3.00 29.54
N LEU A 835 -10.28 -3.16 30.27
CA LEU A 835 -11.25 -4.25 30.09
C LEU A 835 -12.67 -3.68 30.04
N SER A 836 -13.20 -3.47 28.84
CA SER A 836 -14.57 -3.00 28.65
C SER A 836 -15.54 -4.12 28.31
N LEU A 837 -16.81 -3.98 28.70
CA LEU A 837 -17.90 -4.87 28.27
C LEU A 837 -17.96 -4.98 26.74
N SER A 838 -17.70 -3.87 26.05
CA SER A 838 -17.64 -3.85 24.59
C SER A 838 -16.50 -4.72 24.03
N SER A 839 -15.34 -4.77 24.68
CA SER A 839 -14.24 -5.66 24.28
C SER A 839 -14.56 -7.14 24.51
N LEU A 840 -15.22 -7.47 25.63
CA LEU A 840 -15.65 -8.84 25.94
C LEU A 840 -16.69 -9.32 24.94
N LEU A 841 -17.66 -8.47 24.60
CA LEU A 841 -18.66 -8.74 23.57
C LEU A 841 -18.02 -8.90 22.19
N LEU A 842 -17.05 -8.06 21.82
CA LEU A 842 -16.32 -8.16 20.56
C LEU A 842 -15.60 -9.52 20.43
N TRP A 843 -14.91 -9.97 21.48
CA TRP A 843 -14.22 -11.26 21.52
C TRP A 843 -15.20 -12.44 21.49
N ALA A 844 -16.32 -12.35 22.21
CA ALA A 844 -17.39 -13.35 22.17
C ALA A 844 -18.01 -13.46 20.76
N VAL A 845 -18.28 -12.33 20.11
CA VAL A 845 -18.79 -12.26 18.73
C VAL A 845 -17.76 -12.78 17.75
N GLY A 846 -16.48 -12.40 17.90
CA GLY A 846 -15.38 -12.92 17.09
C GLY A 846 -15.27 -14.44 17.19
N ALA A 847 -15.42 -15.00 18.40
CA ALA A 847 -15.51 -16.44 18.63
C ALA A 847 -16.73 -17.09 17.97
N VAL A 848 -17.92 -16.48 18.07
CA VAL A 848 -19.12 -16.95 17.36
C VAL A 848 -18.89 -16.98 15.84
N ILE A 849 -18.32 -15.90 15.29
CA ILE A 849 -18.00 -15.80 13.86
C ILE A 849 -16.99 -16.89 13.48
N LEU A 850 -15.92 -17.05 14.25
CA LEU A 850 -14.90 -18.08 14.02
C LEU A 850 -15.50 -19.49 14.04
N VAL A 851 -16.37 -19.77 15.01
CA VAL A 851 -17.12 -21.04 15.10
C VAL A 851 -17.99 -21.24 13.87
N VAL A 852 -18.74 -20.23 13.43
CA VAL A 852 -19.59 -20.29 12.24
C VAL A 852 -18.76 -20.47 10.97
N VAL A 853 -17.61 -19.81 10.87
CA VAL A 853 -16.66 -19.92 9.75
C VAL A 853 -16.04 -21.30 9.71
N ILE A 854 -15.51 -21.82 10.82
CA ILE A 854 -14.95 -23.17 10.92
C ILE A 854 -16.03 -24.21 10.62
N TYR A 855 -17.22 -24.07 11.19
CA TYR A 855 -18.36 -24.94 10.93
C TYR A 855 -18.76 -24.94 9.46
N GLY A 856 -18.85 -23.75 8.85
CA GLY A 856 -19.11 -23.56 7.43
C GLY A 856 -18.02 -24.17 6.55
N MET A 857 -16.75 -23.95 6.90
CA MET A 857 -15.58 -24.49 6.20
C MET A 857 -15.52 -26.01 6.29
N VAL A 858 -15.79 -26.59 7.46
CA VAL A 858 -15.90 -28.05 7.66
C VAL A 858 -17.05 -28.63 6.85
N LEU A 859 -18.24 -28.00 6.85
CA LEU A 859 -19.35 -28.41 6.00
C LEU A 859 -19.01 -28.35 4.50
N ILE A 860 -18.29 -27.31 4.09
CA ILE A 860 -17.82 -27.08 2.73
C ILE A 860 -16.81 -28.15 2.30
N LEU A 861 -15.81 -28.43 3.14
CA LEU A 861 -14.77 -29.45 2.92
C LEU A 861 -15.34 -30.87 2.90
N LEU A 862 -16.23 -31.21 3.84
CA LEU A 862 -16.88 -32.51 3.91
C LEU A 862 -17.82 -32.77 2.73
N ARG A 863 -18.40 -31.71 2.15
CA ARG A 863 -19.24 -31.79 0.95
C ARG A 863 -18.43 -31.86 -0.35
N ALA A 864 -17.19 -31.38 -0.35
CA ALA A 864 -16.34 -31.30 -1.53
C ALA A 864 -15.72 -32.65 -1.94
N ARG A 865 -15.57 -33.60 -1.00
CA ARG A 865 -15.02 -34.95 -1.26
C ARG A 865 -13.67 -34.90 -2.01
N MET A 866 -12.74 -34.05 -1.57
CA MET A 866 -11.44 -33.89 -2.23
C MET A 866 -10.58 -35.16 -2.12
N SER A 867 -9.94 -35.53 -3.23
CA SER A 867 -8.91 -36.58 -3.24
C SER A 867 -7.58 -36.07 -2.69
N ARG A 868 -6.68 -36.98 -2.27
CA ARG A 868 -5.32 -36.61 -1.85
C ARG A 868 -4.59 -35.79 -2.93
N ALA A 869 -4.71 -36.18 -4.20
CA ALA A 869 -4.11 -35.46 -5.32
C ALA A 869 -4.72 -34.06 -5.51
N ALA A 870 -6.05 -33.92 -5.42
CA ALA A 870 -6.72 -32.61 -5.51
C ALA A 870 -6.36 -31.70 -4.32
N PHE A 871 -6.18 -32.28 -3.13
CA PHE A 871 -5.75 -31.57 -1.93
C PHE A 871 -4.30 -31.07 -2.06
N ALA A 872 -3.37 -31.94 -2.50
CA ALA A 872 -1.99 -31.56 -2.77
C ALA A 872 -1.91 -30.48 -3.88
N ALA A 873 -2.69 -30.62 -4.95
CA ALA A 873 -2.75 -29.61 -6.03
C ALA A 873 -3.31 -28.27 -5.53
N TRP A 874 -4.31 -28.27 -4.65
CA TRP A 874 -4.82 -27.04 -4.04
C TRP A 874 -3.75 -26.34 -3.19
N ILE A 875 -3.13 -27.06 -2.25
CA ILE A 875 -2.05 -26.51 -1.42
C ILE A 875 -0.91 -26.00 -2.29
N GLY A 876 -0.45 -26.80 -3.26
CA GLY A 876 0.62 -26.40 -4.17
C GLY A 876 0.30 -25.16 -4.99
N ARG A 877 -0.96 -24.97 -5.41
CA ARG A 877 -1.39 -23.74 -6.12
C ARG A 877 -1.44 -22.53 -5.22
N VAL A 878 -1.92 -22.66 -3.98
CA VAL A 878 -1.96 -21.53 -3.02
C VAL A 878 -0.55 -21.16 -2.55
N VAL A 879 0.25 -22.15 -2.15
CA VAL A 879 1.65 -21.94 -1.76
C VAL A 879 2.46 -21.39 -2.94
N GLY A 880 2.33 -21.99 -4.13
CA GLY A 880 2.97 -21.49 -5.34
C GLY A 880 2.55 -20.08 -5.70
N PHE A 881 1.25 -19.75 -5.55
CA PHE A 881 0.76 -18.38 -5.74
C PHE A 881 1.47 -17.40 -4.80
N ILE A 882 1.47 -17.69 -3.50
CA ILE A 882 2.09 -16.84 -2.47
C ILE A 882 3.59 -16.69 -2.72
N LEU A 883 4.33 -17.78 -2.93
CA LEU A 883 5.77 -17.72 -3.18
C LEU A 883 6.09 -16.86 -4.42
N LEU A 884 5.35 -17.07 -5.52
CA LEU A 884 5.56 -16.30 -6.75
C LEU A 884 5.21 -14.81 -6.59
N THR A 885 4.29 -14.42 -5.69
CA THR A 885 4.02 -13.00 -5.45
C THR A 885 5.19 -12.32 -4.74
N PHE A 886 5.85 -13.01 -3.81
CA PHE A 886 7.07 -12.52 -3.16
C PHE A 886 8.24 -12.45 -4.14
N VAL A 887 8.42 -13.48 -4.99
CA VAL A 887 9.44 -13.47 -6.05
C VAL A 887 9.24 -12.29 -7.01
N ALA A 888 8.00 -12.04 -7.44
CA ALA A 888 7.68 -10.93 -8.35
C ALA A 888 8.04 -9.55 -7.75
N ALA A 889 8.02 -9.41 -6.43
CA ALA A 889 8.34 -8.17 -5.70
C ALA A 889 9.77 -8.13 -5.12
N MET A 890 10.58 -9.16 -5.37
CA MET A 890 11.90 -9.32 -4.77
C MET A 890 12.86 -8.14 -5.08
N PRO A 891 12.95 -7.64 -6.33
CA PRO A 891 13.88 -6.53 -6.62
C PRO A 891 13.56 -5.27 -5.82
N PHE A 892 12.30 -5.04 -5.48
CA PHE A 892 11.89 -3.91 -4.64
C PHE A 892 12.15 -4.17 -3.16
N THR A 893 11.81 -5.37 -2.67
CA THR A 893 11.91 -5.72 -1.25
C THR A 893 13.36 -5.68 -0.75
N ARG A 894 14.34 -5.84 -1.65
CA ARG A 894 15.77 -5.74 -1.33
C ARG A 894 16.24 -4.33 -0.95
N TYR A 895 15.63 -3.29 -1.53
CA TYR A 895 16.08 -1.89 -1.36
C TYR A 895 15.08 -1.00 -0.63
N PHE A 896 13.83 -1.46 -0.45
CA PHE A 896 12.78 -0.68 0.18
C PHE A 896 12.81 -0.80 1.71
N ALA A 897 12.95 0.33 2.40
CA ALA A 897 12.86 0.44 3.85
C ALA A 897 11.52 1.06 4.28
N THR A 898 10.88 0.51 5.30
CA THR A 898 9.62 1.05 5.85
C THR A 898 9.51 0.83 7.36
N ALA A 899 9.02 1.83 8.07
CA ALA A 899 8.66 1.76 9.48
C ALA A 899 7.19 1.39 9.71
N TYR A 900 6.35 1.41 8.67
CA TYR A 900 4.94 1.00 8.69
C TYR A 900 4.78 -0.53 8.88
N ASN A 901 5.12 -1.04 10.05
CA ASN A 901 5.11 -2.49 10.35
C ASN A 901 4.02 -2.90 11.36
N SER A 902 3.18 -1.96 11.80
CA SER A 902 2.12 -2.17 12.79
C SER A 902 0.84 -1.42 12.46
N VAL A 903 -0.26 -1.88 13.07
CA VAL A 903 -1.62 -1.37 12.91
C VAL A 903 -2.10 -0.94 14.30
N SER A 904 -2.69 0.24 14.42
CA SER A 904 -3.36 0.72 15.63
C SER A 904 -4.89 0.76 15.47
N PRO A 905 -5.64 0.60 16.57
CA PRO A 905 -7.07 0.87 16.60
C PRO A 905 -7.37 2.35 16.30
N TRP A 906 -8.46 2.62 15.59
CA TRP A 906 -8.96 4.00 15.43
C TRP A 906 -9.74 4.43 16.67
N GLU A 907 -9.27 5.48 17.34
CA GLU A 907 -9.82 5.94 18.63
C GLU A 907 -10.70 7.19 18.53
N TYR A 908 -10.68 7.89 17.39
CA TYR A 908 -11.42 9.13 17.18
C TYR A 908 -12.79 8.90 16.50
N ASP A 909 -13.45 10.00 16.12
CA ASP A 909 -14.75 9.97 15.46
C ASP A 909 -14.71 9.18 14.13
N THR A 910 -15.73 8.35 13.94
CA THR A 910 -15.92 7.53 12.73
C THR A 910 -16.81 8.24 11.72
N THR A 911 -16.85 7.75 10.49
CA THR A 911 -17.62 8.38 9.41
C THR A 911 -19.12 8.40 9.75
N PRO A 912 -19.75 9.58 9.80
CA PRO A 912 -21.18 9.69 10.03
C PRO A 912 -21.99 8.99 8.94
N LEU A 913 -23.15 8.43 9.30
CA LEU A 913 -23.98 7.68 8.37
C LEU A 913 -24.39 8.49 7.13
N TRP A 914 -24.68 9.79 7.30
CA TRP A 914 -25.04 10.65 6.17
C TRP A 914 -23.87 10.84 5.19
N ALA A 915 -22.64 11.01 5.68
CA ALA A 915 -21.44 11.14 4.85
C ALA A 915 -21.17 9.83 4.12
N TYR A 916 -21.28 8.70 4.83
CA TYR A 916 -21.16 7.36 4.26
C TYR A 916 -22.18 7.11 3.12
N LEU A 917 -23.42 7.57 3.29
CA LEU A 917 -24.46 7.48 2.26
C LEU A 917 -24.21 8.41 1.07
N TYR A 918 -23.62 9.59 1.26
CA TYR A 918 -23.21 10.42 0.12
C TYR A 918 -22.10 9.76 -0.71
N ILE A 919 -21.18 9.06 -0.04
CA ILE A 919 -20.05 8.41 -0.72
C ILE A 919 -20.50 7.12 -1.43
N HIS A 920 -21.24 6.23 -0.74
CA HIS A 920 -21.54 4.88 -1.24
C HIS A 920 -23.02 4.62 -1.57
N GLY A 921 -23.91 5.60 -1.40
CA GLY A 921 -25.37 5.42 -1.47
C GLY A 921 -25.89 4.79 -2.77
N VAL A 922 -25.30 5.15 -3.92
CA VAL A 922 -25.65 4.53 -5.22
C VAL A 922 -25.42 3.02 -5.19
N PHE A 923 -24.25 2.59 -4.71
CA PHE A 923 -23.88 1.18 -4.63
C PHE A 923 -24.73 0.42 -3.62
N LEU A 924 -24.96 1.00 -2.43
CA LEU A 924 -25.78 0.39 -1.39
C LEU A 924 -27.23 0.18 -1.85
N PHE A 925 -27.79 1.13 -2.60
CA PHE A 925 -29.12 0.98 -3.21
C PHE A 925 -29.17 -0.18 -4.21
N ILE A 926 -28.16 -0.30 -5.08
CA ILE A 926 -28.07 -1.39 -6.08
C ILE A 926 -27.89 -2.75 -5.40
N ILE A 927 -27.01 -2.85 -4.41
CA ILE A 927 -26.74 -4.09 -3.67
C ILE A 927 -27.98 -4.50 -2.87
N THR A 928 -28.62 -3.58 -2.18
CA THR A 928 -29.87 -3.87 -1.46
C THR A 928 -30.95 -4.38 -2.42
N SER A 929 -31.11 -3.73 -3.58
CA SER A 929 -32.03 -4.18 -4.64
C SER A 929 -31.69 -5.58 -5.14
N LEU A 930 -30.39 -5.89 -5.32
CA LEU A 930 -29.91 -7.21 -5.72
C LEU A 930 -30.24 -8.27 -4.67
N LEU A 931 -29.98 -8.01 -3.38
CA LEU A 931 -30.23 -8.95 -2.29
C LEU A 931 -31.72 -9.24 -2.12
N ILE A 932 -32.58 -8.22 -2.23
CA ILE A 932 -34.05 -8.37 -2.29
C ILE A 932 -34.43 -9.30 -3.45
N TRP A 933 -33.94 -9.00 -4.66
CA TRP A 933 -34.26 -9.78 -5.86
C TRP A 933 -33.76 -11.23 -5.79
N GLN A 934 -32.54 -11.46 -5.29
CA GLN A 934 -31.97 -12.79 -5.08
C GLN A 934 -32.80 -13.59 -4.07
N THR A 935 -33.18 -12.97 -2.95
CA THR A 935 -33.97 -13.59 -1.89
C THR A 935 -35.36 -13.98 -2.40
N ALA A 936 -36.07 -13.06 -3.05
CA ALA A 936 -37.38 -13.32 -3.63
C ALA A 936 -37.34 -14.47 -4.65
N ARG A 937 -36.30 -14.52 -5.48
CA ARG A 937 -36.12 -15.59 -6.47
C ARG A 937 -35.76 -16.94 -5.84
N TRP A 938 -34.97 -16.94 -4.78
CA TRP A 938 -34.64 -18.15 -4.03
C TRP A 938 -35.87 -18.72 -3.32
N LEU A 939 -36.66 -17.88 -2.65
CA LEU A 939 -37.90 -18.27 -1.98
C LEU A 939 -38.90 -18.93 -2.94
N ARG A 940 -39.05 -18.40 -4.15
CA ARG A 940 -39.93 -18.99 -5.20
C ARG A 940 -39.47 -20.36 -5.70
N ARG A 941 -38.22 -20.77 -5.45
CA ARG A 941 -37.62 -22.02 -5.94
C ARG A 941 -37.54 -23.13 -4.90
N MET A 942 -37.76 -22.80 -3.62
CA MET A 942 -37.67 -23.78 -2.54
C MET A 942 -39.02 -24.42 -2.26
N THR A 943 -39.01 -25.73 -2.07
CA THR A 943 -40.17 -26.48 -1.56
C THR A 943 -39.97 -26.83 -0.09
N VAL A 944 -41.05 -27.04 0.68
CA VAL A 944 -40.96 -27.41 2.11
C VAL A 944 -40.13 -28.69 2.32
N ARG A 945 -40.17 -29.61 1.34
CA ARG A 945 -39.36 -30.84 1.32
C ARG A 945 -37.85 -30.59 1.15
N ASP A 946 -37.44 -29.46 0.58
CA ASP A 946 -36.03 -29.09 0.48
C ASP A 946 -35.47 -28.53 1.80
N MET A 947 -36.34 -28.18 2.75
CA MET A 947 -36.00 -27.63 4.06
C MET A 947 -36.08 -28.67 5.19
N THR A 948 -36.56 -29.88 4.91
CA THR A 948 -36.61 -30.98 5.90
C THR A 948 -35.19 -31.38 6.29
N GLY A 949 -34.85 -31.26 7.58
CA GLY A 949 -33.49 -31.47 8.10
C GLY A 949 -32.61 -30.22 8.18
N MET A 950 -33.12 -29.04 7.77
CA MET A 950 -32.44 -27.75 7.94
C MET A 950 -33.04 -26.89 9.06
N ALA A 951 -34.12 -27.31 9.73
CA ALA A 951 -34.81 -26.52 10.75
C ALA A 951 -33.89 -26.08 11.90
N VAL A 952 -33.10 -26.99 12.48
CA VAL A 952 -32.17 -26.67 13.58
C VAL A 952 -31.01 -25.76 13.11
N PRO A 953 -30.30 -26.05 11.99
CA PRO A 953 -29.33 -25.10 11.44
C PRO A 953 -29.92 -23.73 11.13
N VAL A 954 -31.12 -23.66 10.55
CA VAL A 954 -31.79 -22.39 10.19
C VAL A 954 -32.18 -21.60 11.44
N VAL A 955 -32.61 -22.26 12.53
CA VAL A 955 -32.91 -21.59 13.80
C VAL A 955 -31.64 -21.12 14.50
N VAL A 956 -30.59 -21.94 14.59
CA VAL A 956 -29.31 -21.57 15.23
C VAL A 956 -28.61 -20.45 14.45
N ILE A 957 -28.52 -20.60 13.12
CA ILE A 957 -28.01 -19.56 12.24
C ILE A 957 -28.91 -18.32 12.34
N GLY A 958 -30.23 -18.48 12.27
CA GLY A 958 -31.22 -17.39 12.42
C GLY A 958 -31.05 -16.57 13.70
N LEU A 959 -30.93 -17.23 14.85
CA LEU A 959 -30.70 -16.58 16.15
C LEU A 959 -29.33 -15.91 16.22
N GLY A 960 -28.28 -16.57 15.70
CA GLY A 960 -26.94 -15.99 15.63
C GLY A 960 -26.87 -14.73 14.76
N LEU A 961 -27.59 -14.70 13.64
CA LEU A 961 -27.67 -13.53 12.77
C LEU A 961 -28.55 -12.43 13.34
N ALA A 962 -29.63 -12.79 14.04
CA ALA A 962 -30.45 -11.82 14.76
C ALA A 962 -29.61 -11.14 15.86
N GLY A 963 -28.81 -11.92 16.60
CA GLY A 963 -27.82 -11.39 17.55
C GLY A 963 -26.78 -10.49 16.86
N ALA A 964 -26.15 -10.96 15.79
CA ALA A 964 -25.18 -10.17 15.03
C ALA A 964 -25.79 -8.88 14.45
N LEU A 965 -27.05 -8.93 14.00
CA LEU A 965 -27.79 -7.77 13.51
C LEU A 965 -28.05 -6.77 14.64
N LEU A 966 -28.53 -7.22 15.79
CA LEU A 966 -28.77 -6.38 16.96
C LEU A 966 -27.46 -5.73 17.45
N ILE A 967 -26.37 -6.48 17.48
CA ILE A 967 -25.03 -5.98 17.83
C ILE A 967 -24.56 -4.97 16.79
N SER A 968 -24.72 -5.26 15.50
CA SER A 968 -24.36 -4.33 14.43
C SER A 968 -25.12 -3.01 14.52
N LEU A 969 -26.42 -3.06 14.85
CA LEU A 969 -27.24 -1.87 15.06
C LEU A 969 -26.82 -1.13 16.34
N TRP A 970 -26.54 -1.87 17.42
CA TRP A 970 -26.11 -1.27 18.69
C TRP A 970 -24.74 -0.58 18.58
N VAL A 971 -23.72 -1.29 18.07
CA VAL A 971 -22.40 -0.70 17.76
C VAL A 971 -22.54 0.39 16.72
N GLY A 972 -23.40 0.19 15.72
CA GLY A 972 -23.63 1.16 14.67
C GLY A 972 -24.18 2.50 15.19
N VAL A 973 -25.05 2.48 16.18
CA VAL A 973 -25.59 3.71 16.78
C VAL A 973 -24.60 4.36 17.74
N ARG A 974 -23.71 3.57 18.36
CA ARG A 974 -22.83 4.05 19.45
C ARG A 974 -21.40 4.40 19.01
N ARG A 975 -20.85 3.72 18.02
CA ARG A 975 -19.42 3.84 17.66
C ARG A 975 -19.14 3.93 16.17
N ILE A 976 -19.78 3.10 15.34
CA ILE A 976 -19.47 3.02 13.89
C ILE A 976 -20.75 3.19 13.05
N PRO A 977 -21.22 4.43 12.77
CA PRO A 977 -22.48 4.70 12.07
C PRO A 977 -22.71 3.89 10.79
N ALA A 978 -21.66 3.63 10.01
CA ALA A 978 -21.75 2.82 8.80
C ALA A 978 -22.28 1.39 9.04
N LEU A 979 -22.02 0.78 10.21
CA LEU A 979 -22.50 -0.57 10.57
C LEU A 979 -24.02 -0.68 10.65
N GLN A 980 -24.74 0.44 10.81
CA GLN A 980 -26.20 0.43 10.80
C GLN A 980 -26.77 -0.06 9.45
N VAL A 981 -26.01 0.11 8.37
CA VAL A 981 -26.39 -0.31 7.01
C VAL A 981 -25.53 -1.47 6.53
N THR A 982 -24.21 -1.36 6.62
CA THR A 982 -23.31 -2.37 6.05
C THR A 982 -23.37 -3.70 6.78
N GLY A 983 -23.47 -3.71 8.10
CA GLY A 983 -23.53 -4.96 8.86
C GLY A 983 -24.75 -5.82 8.52
N PRO A 984 -26.00 -5.30 8.51
CA PRO A 984 -27.15 -6.03 8.01
C PRO A 984 -26.97 -6.56 6.58
N LEU A 985 -26.37 -5.76 5.68
CA LEU A 985 -26.14 -6.16 4.29
C LEU A 985 -25.06 -7.25 4.15
N ILE A 986 -23.98 -7.17 4.93
CA ILE A 986 -22.92 -8.19 5.00
C ILE A 986 -23.52 -9.51 5.49
N ILE A 987 -24.29 -9.46 6.57
CA ILE A 987 -24.98 -10.62 7.14
C ILE A 987 -25.92 -11.23 6.09
N TRP A 988 -26.71 -10.41 5.40
CA TRP A 988 -27.65 -10.87 4.37
C TRP A 988 -26.94 -11.50 3.16
N ALA A 989 -25.91 -10.85 2.62
CA ALA A 989 -25.14 -11.36 1.49
C ALA A 989 -24.37 -12.65 1.86
N GLY A 990 -23.79 -12.69 3.06
CA GLY A 990 -23.14 -13.87 3.63
C GLY A 990 -24.10 -15.04 3.79
N LEU A 991 -25.34 -14.80 4.21
CA LEU A 991 -26.36 -15.86 4.26
C LEU A 991 -26.65 -16.45 2.89
N LEU A 992 -26.92 -15.57 1.91
CA LEU A 992 -27.20 -15.99 0.55
C LEU A 992 -26.05 -16.80 -0.06
N PHE A 993 -24.80 -16.58 0.38
CA PHE A 993 -23.66 -17.40 -0.02
C PHE A 993 -23.82 -18.88 0.37
N PHE A 994 -24.24 -19.15 1.62
CA PHE A 994 -24.35 -20.51 2.15
C PHE A 994 -25.64 -21.23 1.71
N LEU A 995 -26.65 -20.50 1.23
CA LEU A 995 -27.92 -21.10 0.84
C LEU A 995 -27.78 -22.16 -0.27
N PRO A 996 -28.58 -23.25 -0.21
CA PRO A 996 -28.54 -24.32 -1.19
C PRO A 996 -29.07 -23.85 -2.57
N ARG A 997 -28.60 -24.53 -3.63
CA ARG A 997 -28.97 -24.29 -5.05
C ARG A 997 -28.62 -22.90 -5.61
N GLN A 998 -27.71 -22.18 -4.97
CA GLN A 998 -27.13 -20.94 -5.51
C GLN A 998 -26.04 -21.27 -6.54
N SER A 999 -26.01 -20.52 -7.66
CA SER A 999 -24.96 -20.68 -8.66
C SER A 999 -23.61 -20.18 -8.13
N PRO A 1000 -22.48 -20.82 -8.48
CA PRO A 1000 -21.16 -20.40 -8.01
C PRO A 1000 -20.82 -18.92 -8.28
N LEU A 1001 -21.21 -18.41 -9.46
CA LEU A 1001 -20.99 -17.01 -9.82
C LEU A 1001 -21.77 -16.01 -8.96
N VAL A 1002 -22.94 -16.40 -8.44
CA VAL A 1002 -23.71 -15.55 -7.50
C VAL A 1002 -23.07 -15.58 -6.11
N ARG A 1003 -22.53 -16.73 -5.70
CA ARG A 1003 -21.77 -16.84 -4.45
C ARG A 1003 -20.51 -15.96 -4.50
N ALA A 1004 -19.73 -16.06 -5.57
CA ALA A 1004 -18.57 -15.20 -5.78
C ALA A 1004 -18.95 -13.71 -5.81
N LEU A 1005 -20.07 -13.35 -6.43
CA LEU A 1005 -20.57 -11.97 -6.47
C LEU A 1005 -20.94 -11.46 -5.06
N ASN A 1006 -21.62 -12.28 -4.26
CA ASN A 1006 -21.97 -11.94 -2.88
C ASN A 1006 -20.72 -11.84 -1.99
N ALA A 1007 -19.72 -12.72 -2.19
CA ALA A 1007 -18.45 -12.65 -1.47
C ALA A 1007 -17.68 -11.35 -1.80
N LEU A 1008 -17.68 -10.94 -3.07
CA LEU A 1008 -17.07 -9.67 -3.49
C LEU A 1008 -17.81 -8.45 -2.89
N ALA A 1009 -19.15 -8.50 -2.82
CA ALA A 1009 -19.95 -7.47 -2.16
C ALA A 1009 -19.68 -7.39 -0.64
N VAL A 1010 -19.56 -8.55 0.03
CA VAL A 1010 -19.18 -8.64 1.44
C VAL A 1010 -17.78 -8.06 1.66
N LEU A 1011 -16.80 -8.41 0.82
CA LEU A 1011 -15.45 -7.88 0.93
C LEU A 1011 -15.43 -6.35 0.76
N ALA A 1012 -16.14 -5.82 -0.24
CA ALA A 1012 -16.23 -4.37 -0.45
C ALA A 1012 -16.78 -3.64 0.77
N MET A 1013 -17.88 -4.13 1.36
CA MET A 1013 -18.46 -3.54 2.58
C MET A 1013 -17.60 -3.79 3.83
N ALA A 1014 -16.84 -4.89 3.89
CA ALA A 1014 -15.94 -5.16 4.99
C ALA A 1014 -14.72 -4.22 4.96
N LEU A 1015 -14.17 -3.93 3.78
CA LEU A 1015 -13.09 -2.95 3.62
C LEU A 1015 -13.53 -1.56 4.10
N THR A 1016 -14.74 -1.12 3.73
CA THR A 1016 -15.26 0.18 4.20
C THR A 1016 -15.50 0.24 5.70
N ILE A 1017 -15.63 -0.90 6.39
CA ILE A 1017 -15.75 -0.94 7.85
C ILE A 1017 -14.38 -1.10 8.51
N GLY A 1018 -13.43 -1.80 7.87
CA GLY A 1018 -12.07 -1.94 8.35
C GLY A 1018 -11.38 -0.59 8.59
N VAL A 1019 -11.60 0.38 7.69
CA VAL A 1019 -11.05 1.74 7.83
C VAL A 1019 -11.67 2.56 8.97
N GLU A 1020 -12.81 2.12 9.52
CA GLU A 1020 -13.44 2.74 10.69
C GLU A 1020 -12.92 2.14 12.00
N MET A 1021 -12.10 1.09 11.93
CA MET A 1021 -11.64 0.31 13.08
C MET A 1021 -10.12 0.33 13.25
N LEU A 1022 -9.37 0.40 12.15
CA LEU A 1022 -7.93 0.21 12.12
C LEU A 1022 -7.27 1.28 11.25
N VAL A 1023 -6.10 1.76 11.68
CA VAL A 1023 -5.19 2.62 10.91
C VAL A 1023 -3.76 2.06 10.99
N LEU A 1024 -2.89 2.43 10.05
CA LEU A 1024 -1.47 2.09 10.17
C LEU A 1024 -0.74 3.09 11.07
N ASP A 1025 0.19 2.59 11.88
CA ASP A 1025 1.03 3.46 12.71
C ASP A 1025 1.90 4.36 11.84
N GLY A 1026 1.88 5.67 12.11
CA GLY A 1026 2.53 6.70 11.29
C GLY A 1026 1.71 7.22 10.10
N ASP A 1027 0.43 6.84 9.96
CA ASP A 1027 -0.49 7.46 9.00
C ASP A 1027 -0.85 8.89 9.44
N ILE A 1028 -1.21 9.76 8.48
CA ILE A 1028 -1.67 11.13 8.76
C ILE A 1028 -3.15 11.04 9.15
N GLY A 1029 -3.41 10.85 10.44
CA GLY A 1029 -4.74 10.54 10.95
C GLY A 1029 -5.23 9.20 10.40
N ARG A 1030 -6.27 9.22 9.55
CA ARG A 1030 -6.73 8.04 8.79
C ARG A 1030 -6.74 8.26 7.28
N GLN A 1031 -5.99 9.25 6.82
CA GLN A 1031 -6.01 9.71 5.43
C GLN A 1031 -5.71 8.58 4.43
N ASN A 1032 -4.53 7.95 4.52
CA ASN A 1032 -4.15 6.91 3.57
C ASN A 1032 -5.04 5.68 3.69
N THR A 1033 -5.41 5.33 4.93
CA THR A 1033 -6.28 4.19 5.21
C THR A 1033 -7.65 4.35 4.53
N VAL A 1034 -8.36 5.45 4.73
CA VAL A 1034 -9.67 5.67 4.09
C VAL A 1034 -9.52 5.73 2.57
N PHE A 1035 -8.61 6.57 2.09
CA PHE A 1035 -8.38 6.81 0.68
C PHE A 1035 -8.11 5.52 -0.13
N LYS A 1036 -7.11 4.73 0.28
CA LYS A 1036 -6.64 3.59 -0.53
C LYS A 1036 -7.63 2.44 -0.51
N PHE A 1037 -8.23 2.14 0.64
CA PHE A 1037 -9.23 1.07 0.73
C PHE A 1037 -10.59 1.46 0.14
N TYR A 1038 -10.99 2.74 0.15
CA TYR A 1038 -12.23 3.18 -0.51
C TYR A 1038 -12.15 3.04 -2.03
N ILE A 1039 -10.99 3.27 -2.65
CA ILE A 1039 -10.80 3.01 -4.08
C ILE A 1039 -11.00 1.52 -4.41
N GLN A 1040 -10.41 0.62 -3.61
CA GLN A 1040 -10.61 -0.83 -3.77
C GLN A 1040 -12.09 -1.21 -3.64
N ALA A 1041 -12.76 -0.70 -2.59
CA ALA A 1041 -14.18 -0.93 -2.38
C ALA A 1041 -15.04 -0.38 -3.54
N TRP A 1042 -14.70 0.79 -4.09
CA TRP A 1042 -15.39 1.40 -5.23
C TRP A 1042 -15.35 0.51 -6.47
N PHE A 1043 -14.20 -0.09 -6.81
CA PHE A 1043 -14.09 -1.01 -7.94
C PHE A 1043 -14.90 -2.30 -7.71
N PHE A 1044 -14.82 -2.88 -6.52
CA PHE A 1044 -15.60 -4.07 -6.18
C PHE A 1044 -17.10 -3.77 -6.24
N PHE A 1045 -17.54 -2.63 -5.70
CA PHE A 1045 -18.92 -2.17 -5.80
C PHE A 1045 -19.35 -1.90 -7.23
N SER A 1046 -18.46 -1.39 -8.10
CA SER A 1046 -18.77 -1.12 -9.50
C SER A 1046 -18.96 -2.41 -10.31
N VAL A 1047 -18.10 -3.41 -10.09
CA VAL A 1047 -18.26 -4.75 -10.69
C VAL A 1047 -19.56 -5.41 -10.22
N VAL A 1048 -19.80 -5.43 -8.90
CA VAL A 1048 -21.03 -5.98 -8.33
C VAL A 1048 -22.25 -5.22 -8.86
N GLY A 1049 -22.18 -3.89 -8.88
CA GLY A 1049 -23.24 -3.00 -9.30
C GLY A 1049 -23.61 -3.14 -10.76
N GLY A 1050 -22.63 -3.25 -11.67
CA GLY A 1050 -22.88 -3.43 -13.10
C GLY A 1050 -23.53 -4.78 -13.41
N VAL A 1051 -23.05 -5.86 -12.78
CA VAL A 1051 -23.66 -7.19 -12.89
C VAL A 1051 -25.08 -7.18 -12.31
N ALA A 1052 -25.26 -6.56 -11.13
CA ALA A 1052 -26.54 -6.44 -10.44
C ALA A 1052 -27.57 -5.66 -11.28
N LEU A 1053 -27.21 -4.48 -11.76
CA LEU A 1053 -28.09 -3.63 -12.57
C LEU A 1053 -28.51 -4.33 -13.86
N ALA A 1054 -27.60 -5.02 -14.55
CA ALA A 1054 -27.96 -5.77 -15.76
C ALA A 1054 -29.02 -6.84 -15.47
N TRP A 1055 -28.93 -7.52 -14.32
CA TRP A 1055 -29.94 -8.50 -13.89
C TRP A 1055 -31.24 -7.84 -13.42
N LEU A 1056 -31.15 -6.75 -12.66
CA LEU A 1056 -32.29 -6.03 -12.11
C LEU A 1056 -33.11 -5.35 -13.20
N LEU A 1057 -32.47 -4.66 -14.16
CA LEU A 1057 -33.14 -4.00 -15.29
C LEU A 1057 -33.91 -5.00 -16.16
N ARG A 1058 -33.34 -6.19 -16.38
CA ARG A 1058 -34.05 -7.24 -17.13
C ARG A 1058 -35.12 -7.93 -16.26
N GLY A 1059 -34.84 -8.10 -14.98
CA GLY A 1059 -35.76 -8.68 -14.01
C GLY A 1059 -37.00 -7.81 -13.76
N SER A 1060 -36.82 -6.48 -13.76
CA SER A 1060 -37.85 -5.49 -13.46
C SER A 1060 -38.93 -5.40 -14.54
N ASN A 1061 -38.67 -5.92 -15.74
CA ASN A 1061 -39.71 -6.12 -16.76
C ASN A 1061 -40.86 -7.02 -16.30
N HIS A 1062 -40.66 -7.83 -15.26
CA HIS A 1062 -41.68 -8.71 -14.68
C HIS A 1062 -42.22 -8.17 -13.35
N TRP A 1063 -41.78 -6.98 -12.91
CA TRP A 1063 -42.30 -6.34 -11.70
C TRP A 1063 -43.59 -5.60 -12.01
N ASN A 1064 -44.37 -5.30 -10.97
CA ASN A 1064 -45.50 -4.38 -11.10
C ASN A 1064 -45.00 -3.03 -11.65
N ILE A 1065 -45.76 -2.42 -12.57
CA ILE A 1065 -45.36 -1.18 -13.25
C ILE A 1065 -45.08 -0.02 -12.27
N VAL A 1066 -45.80 0.06 -11.16
CA VAL A 1066 -45.60 1.08 -10.12
C VAL A 1066 -44.28 0.85 -9.40
N VAL A 1067 -44.01 -0.39 -8.96
CA VAL A 1067 -42.75 -0.75 -8.28
C VAL A 1067 -41.56 -0.56 -9.21
N ARG A 1068 -41.69 -0.98 -10.47
CA ARG A 1068 -40.69 -0.76 -11.51
C ARG A 1068 -40.44 0.74 -11.71
N GLY A 1069 -41.48 1.53 -11.93
CA GLY A 1069 -41.40 2.96 -12.16
C GLY A 1069 -40.74 3.69 -10.99
N ALA A 1070 -41.17 3.39 -9.75
CA ALA A 1070 -40.58 3.96 -8.55
C ALA A 1070 -39.09 3.60 -8.39
N TRP A 1071 -38.73 2.32 -8.57
CA TRP A 1071 -37.34 1.88 -8.50
C TRP A 1071 -36.47 2.53 -9.58
N GLN A 1072 -36.95 2.61 -10.83
CA GLN A 1072 -36.23 3.25 -11.93
C GLN A 1072 -36.09 4.76 -11.74
N MET A 1073 -37.10 5.42 -11.15
CA MET A 1073 -37.05 6.84 -10.81
C MET A 1073 -35.99 7.12 -9.75
N VAL A 1074 -35.97 6.35 -8.65
CA VAL A 1074 -34.94 6.49 -7.60
C VAL A 1074 -33.55 6.25 -8.19
N LEU A 1075 -33.38 5.20 -8.99
CA LEU A 1075 -32.12 4.91 -9.67
C LEU A 1075 -31.69 6.07 -10.58
N ALA A 1076 -32.60 6.62 -11.37
CA ALA A 1076 -32.33 7.74 -12.28
C ALA A 1076 -31.92 9.01 -11.51
N VAL A 1077 -32.59 9.32 -10.40
CA VAL A 1077 -32.23 10.46 -9.54
C VAL A 1077 -30.82 10.30 -8.98
N LEU A 1078 -30.51 9.12 -8.40
CA LEU A 1078 -29.18 8.83 -7.85
C LEU A 1078 -28.08 8.94 -8.92
N PHE A 1079 -28.31 8.38 -10.11
CA PHE A 1079 -27.36 8.48 -11.22
C PHE A 1079 -27.21 9.93 -11.72
N THR A 1080 -28.31 10.68 -11.81
CA THR A 1080 -28.26 12.08 -12.24
C THR A 1080 -27.40 12.90 -11.29
N ILE A 1081 -27.59 12.73 -9.96
CA ILE A 1081 -26.77 13.40 -8.95
C ILE A 1081 -25.30 13.01 -9.09
N GLY A 1082 -24.99 11.71 -9.20
CA GLY A 1082 -23.60 11.25 -9.34
C GLY A 1082 -22.92 11.73 -10.63
N LEU A 1083 -23.68 11.97 -11.71
CA LEU A 1083 -23.18 12.52 -12.97
C LEU A 1083 -22.95 14.04 -12.93
N LEU A 1084 -23.45 14.75 -11.92
CA LEU A 1084 -23.15 16.18 -11.76
C LEU A 1084 -21.66 16.41 -11.46
N TYR A 1085 -21.02 15.48 -10.71
CA TYR A 1085 -19.63 15.62 -10.34
C TYR A 1085 -18.71 15.72 -11.56
N PRO A 1086 -18.67 14.76 -12.50
CA PRO A 1086 -17.83 14.86 -13.70
C PRO A 1086 -18.00 16.16 -14.48
N ILE A 1087 -19.22 16.67 -14.58
CA ILE A 1087 -19.52 17.88 -15.35
C ILE A 1087 -18.96 19.12 -14.63
N LEU A 1088 -19.30 19.28 -13.35
CA LEU A 1088 -18.96 20.48 -12.59
C LEU A 1088 -17.48 20.51 -12.18
N ALA A 1089 -16.93 19.36 -11.78
CA ALA A 1089 -15.54 19.23 -11.38
C ALA A 1089 -14.58 19.42 -12.57
N THR A 1090 -14.89 18.86 -13.74
CA THR A 1090 -14.05 19.04 -14.94
C THR A 1090 -14.03 20.50 -15.39
N ARG A 1091 -15.20 21.16 -15.38
CA ARG A 1091 -15.26 22.60 -15.66
C ARG A 1091 -14.42 23.40 -14.67
N ALA A 1092 -14.49 23.09 -13.37
CA ALA A 1092 -13.67 23.76 -12.37
C ALA A 1092 -12.18 23.62 -12.67
N ARG A 1093 -11.72 22.42 -13.05
CA ARG A 1093 -10.31 22.17 -13.43
C ARG A 1093 -9.85 22.91 -14.67
N PHE A 1094 -10.73 23.15 -15.64
CA PHE A 1094 -10.38 23.94 -16.83
C PHE A 1094 -10.19 25.42 -16.48
N VAL A 1095 -10.91 25.92 -15.48
CA VAL A 1095 -10.73 27.30 -14.98
C VAL A 1095 -9.42 27.45 -14.21
N ASP A 1096 -8.92 26.38 -13.58
CA ASP A 1096 -7.66 26.37 -12.84
C ASP A 1096 -6.40 26.31 -13.74
N ARG A 1097 -6.54 26.35 -15.08
CA ARG A 1097 -5.40 26.30 -16.01
C ARG A 1097 -4.60 27.60 -15.98
N PHE A 1098 -3.26 27.52 -15.90
CA PHE A 1098 -2.40 28.71 -15.94
C PHE A 1098 -2.55 29.48 -17.24
N ASN A 1099 -2.91 30.76 -17.11
CA ASN A 1099 -3.08 31.70 -18.22
C ASN A 1099 -3.81 31.06 -19.41
N GLY A 1100 -4.91 30.36 -19.14
CA GLY A 1100 -5.56 29.48 -20.11
C GLY A 1100 -6.05 30.16 -21.40
N GLU A 1101 -6.24 31.48 -21.39
CA GLU A 1101 -6.54 32.28 -22.59
C GLU A 1101 -5.31 32.51 -23.49
N ALA A 1102 -4.11 32.59 -22.90
CA ALA A 1102 -2.85 32.81 -23.61
C ALA A 1102 -2.12 31.51 -23.97
N THR A 1103 -2.18 30.49 -23.09
CA THR A 1103 -1.49 29.21 -23.28
C THR A 1103 -2.21 28.36 -24.35
N PRO A 1104 -1.54 27.99 -25.47
CA PRO A 1104 -2.16 27.23 -26.56
C PRO A 1104 -2.63 25.85 -26.08
N LEU A 1105 -3.64 25.27 -26.73
CA LEU A 1105 -4.07 23.89 -26.46
C LEU A 1105 -2.97 22.91 -26.87
N THR A 1106 -2.32 22.31 -25.89
CA THR A 1106 -1.20 21.38 -26.06
C THR A 1106 -1.26 20.28 -25.01
N LEU A 1107 -0.62 19.15 -25.32
CA LEU A 1107 -0.34 18.09 -24.35
C LEU A 1107 1.02 18.27 -23.64
N ASP A 1108 1.86 19.22 -24.07
CA ASP A 1108 3.11 19.51 -23.37
C ASP A 1108 2.83 20.23 -22.04
N GLY A 1109 2.99 19.49 -20.94
CA GLY A 1109 2.72 19.97 -19.60
C GLY A 1109 3.67 21.05 -19.07
N MET A 1110 4.72 21.43 -19.82
CA MET A 1110 5.62 22.54 -19.50
C MET A 1110 5.29 23.84 -20.27
N GLU A 1111 4.42 23.81 -21.27
CA GLU A 1111 4.22 24.96 -22.16
C GLU A 1111 3.66 26.17 -21.41
N TYR A 1112 2.91 25.96 -20.31
CA TYR A 1112 2.39 27.04 -19.46
C TYR A 1112 3.51 27.95 -18.92
N MET A 1113 4.72 27.42 -18.68
CA MET A 1113 5.84 28.18 -18.12
C MET A 1113 6.29 29.33 -19.02
N ARG A 1114 6.01 29.27 -20.33
CA ARG A 1114 6.36 30.34 -21.27
C ARG A 1114 5.42 31.55 -21.22
N TYR A 1115 4.30 31.42 -20.53
CA TYR A 1115 3.27 32.45 -20.43
C TYR A 1115 2.91 32.78 -18.99
N ALA A 1116 3.25 31.91 -18.03
CA ALA A 1116 2.86 32.03 -16.64
C ALA A 1116 3.79 32.96 -15.86
N THR A 1117 3.18 33.74 -14.97
CA THR A 1117 3.86 34.51 -13.93
C THR A 1117 3.63 33.84 -12.59
N HIS A 1118 4.67 33.72 -11.79
CA HIS A 1118 4.63 33.07 -10.48
C HIS A 1118 5.15 34.03 -9.41
N GLY A 1119 4.63 33.90 -8.18
CA GLY A 1119 5.00 34.75 -7.04
C GLY A 1119 5.51 33.91 -5.88
N GLU A 1120 6.71 34.21 -5.38
CA GLU A 1120 7.34 33.60 -4.20
C GLU A 1120 8.03 34.67 -3.37
N GLU A 1121 8.02 34.57 -2.04
CA GLU A 1121 8.67 35.53 -1.13
C GLU A 1121 8.34 37.01 -1.41
N GLY A 1122 7.13 37.29 -1.91
CA GLY A 1122 6.69 38.64 -2.30
C GLY A 1122 7.25 39.15 -3.64
N VAL A 1123 8.04 38.35 -4.35
CA VAL A 1123 8.60 38.65 -5.67
C VAL A 1123 7.79 37.93 -6.76
N TRP A 1124 7.35 38.68 -7.77
CA TRP A 1124 6.67 38.13 -8.96
C TRP A 1124 7.62 38.06 -10.15
N PHE A 1125 7.64 36.92 -10.84
CA PHE A 1125 8.54 36.69 -11.98
C PHE A 1125 7.90 35.86 -13.09
N ASP A 1126 8.45 36.01 -14.29
CA ASP A 1126 8.08 35.22 -15.46
C ASP A 1126 8.81 33.87 -15.44
N MET A 1127 8.06 32.78 -15.63
CA MET A 1127 8.57 31.41 -15.59
C MET A 1127 9.34 31.00 -16.86
N GLU A 1128 9.40 31.85 -17.90
CA GLU A 1128 10.11 31.58 -19.15
C GLU A 1128 11.62 31.42 -18.93
N SER A 1129 12.18 32.14 -17.97
CA SER A 1129 13.61 32.03 -17.63
C SER A 1129 13.97 30.63 -17.14
N ASP A 1130 13.20 30.09 -16.18
CA ASP A 1130 13.34 28.71 -15.72
C ASP A 1130 13.08 27.69 -16.83
N TYR A 1131 12.08 27.93 -17.69
CA TYR A 1131 11.81 27.06 -18.85
C TYR A 1131 13.05 26.91 -19.75
N ARG A 1132 13.74 28.01 -20.04
CA ARG A 1132 14.95 28.00 -20.88
C ARG A 1132 16.12 27.28 -20.20
N ILE A 1133 16.30 27.47 -18.89
CA ILE A 1133 17.34 26.76 -18.10
C ILE A 1133 17.07 25.26 -18.12
N ILE A 1134 15.84 24.83 -17.82
CA ILE A 1134 15.43 23.42 -17.84
C ILE A 1134 15.67 22.80 -19.22
N ARG A 1135 15.29 23.50 -20.30
CA ARG A 1135 15.53 23.02 -21.67
C ARG A 1135 17.02 22.89 -21.98
N TRP A 1136 17.83 23.88 -21.59
CA TRP A 1136 19.27 23.83 -21.78
C TRP A 1136 19.89 22.63 -21.04
N LEU A 1137 19.50 22.38 -19.78
CA LEU A 1137 19.97 21.23 -19.01
C LEU A 1137 19.57 19.90 -19.66
N GLN A 1138 18.32 19.79 -20.13
CA GLN A 1138 17.85 18.61 -20.88
C GLN A 1138 18.64 18.38 -22.18
N GLU A 1139 19.07 19.45 -22.85
CA GLU A 1139 19.74 19.35 -24.15
C GLU A 1139 21.25 19.11 -24.04
N ASN A 1140 21.90 19.58 -22.97
CA ASN A 1140 23.37 19.69 -22.92
C ASN A 1140 24.02 18.89 -21.78
N VAL A 1141 23.28 18.47 -20.75
CA VAL A 1141 23.86 17.75 -19.61
C VAL A 1141 23.88 16.25 -19.89
N GLU A 1142 25.08 15.67 -19.87
CA GLU A 1142 25.34 14.23 -19.90
C GLU A 1142 25.24 13.64 -18.48
N GLY A 1143 24.90 12.37 -18.37
CA GLY A 1143 24.85 11.67 -17.08
C GLY A 1143 23.69 12.08 -16.17
N SER A 1144 23.92 11.99 -14.85
CA SER A 1144 22.97 12.39 -13.82
C SER A 1144 23.63 13.26 -12.73
N PRO A 1145 24.38 14.31 -13.10
CA PRO A 1145 25.15 15.09 -12.15
C PRO A 1145 24.24 15.83 -11.16
N VAL A 1146 24.78 16.13 -9.97
CA VAL A 1146 24.00 16.84 -8.95
C VAL A 1146 23.91 18.32 -9.31
N VAL A 1147 22.68 18.83 -9.27
CA VAL A 1147 22.36 20.23 -9.50
C VAL A 1147 22.00 20.89 -8.19
N MET A 1148 22.74 21.95 -7.85
CA MET A 1148 22.41 22.82 -6.74
C MET A 1148 21.34 23.83 -7.16
N GLU A 1149 20.20 23.83 -6.48
CA GLU A 1149 19.06 24.73 -6.71
C GLU A 1149 18.44 25.15 -5.37
N ALA A 1150 17.60 26.19 -5.38
CA ALA A 1150 16.92 26.67 -4.17
C ALA A 1150 15.99 25.60 -3.55
N HIS A 1151 16.03 25.54 -2.21
CA HIS A 1151 15.08 24.79 -1.39
C HIS A 1151 14.23 25.77 -0.58
N GLN A 1152 12.90 25.62 -0.62
CA GLN A 1152 11.97 26.50 0.10
C GLN A 1152 11.39 25.77 1.32
N TYR A 1153 11.47 26.43 2.48
CA TYR A 1153 11.01 25.97 3.80
C TYR A 1153 9.94 26.95 4.35
N PRO A 1154 8.91 26.51 5.10
CA PRO A 1154 8.63 25.16 5.63
C PRO A 1154 7.64 24.32 4.81
N SER A 1155 7.25 24.73 3.61
CA SER A 1155 6.15 24.10 2.85
C SER A 1155 6.63 23.51 1.53
N GLU A 1156 6.03 22.39 1.12
CA GLU A 1156 6.35 21.68 -0.13
C GLU A 1156 5.74 22.37 -1.36
N TYR A 1157 4.65 23.11 -1.20
CA TYR A 1157 3.86 23.64 -2.32
C TYR A 1157 4.38 24.97 -2.87
N HIS A 1158 5.71 25.09 -2.95
CA HIS A 1158 6.42 26.24 -3.50
C HIS A 1158 7.26 25.85 -4.72
N TRP A 1159 7.65 26.83 -5.54
CA TRP A 1159 8.38 26.62 -6.79
C TRP A 1159 9.85 26.14 -6.63
N GLY A 1160 10.24 25.65 -5.45
CA GLY A 1160 11.53 24.99 -5.19
C GLY A 1160 11.63 23.58 -5.78
N GLY A 1161 12.86 23.09 -6.00
CA GLY A 1161 13.09 21.78 -6.63
C GLY A 1161 12.69 21.68 -8.10
N ARG A 1162 12.36 22.82 -8.74
CA ARG A 1162 11.86 22.89 -10.13
C ARG A 1162 12.82 22.28 -11.13
N ILE A 1163 14.13 22.42 -10.95
CA ILE A 1163 15.11 21.90 -11.90
C ILE A 1163 15.12 20.38 -11.82
N SER A 1164 15.22 19.81 -10.63
CA SER A 1164 15.13 18.36 -10.42
C SER A 1164 13.79 17.76 -10.85
N ILE A 1165 12.67 18.45 -10.61
CA ILE A 1165 11.33 18.04 -11.08
C ILE A 1165 11.30 17.82 -12.60
N TYR A 1166 11.77 18.82 -13.37
CA TYR A 1166 11.63 18.79 -14.83
C TYR A 1166 12.76 18.09 -15.57
N THR A 1167 13.91 17.85 -14.92
CA THR A 1167 15.08 17.21 -15.55
C THR A 1167 15.32 15.78 -15.04
N GLY A 1168 14.80 15.43 -13.86
CA GLY A 1168 15.14 14.21 -13.14
C GLY A 1168 16.59 14.18 -12.63
N LEU A 1169 17.33 15.30 -12.73
CA LEU A 1169 18.67 15.42 -12.15
C LEU A 1169 18.56 15.50 -10.61
N PRO A 1170 19.46 14.84 -9.88
CA PRO A 1170 19.46 14.90 -8.43
C PRO A 1170 19.81 16.30 -7.92
N THR A 1171 19.08 16.77 -6.90
CA THR A 1171 19.44 17.95 -6.10
C THR A 1171 19.75 17.55 -4.66
N LEU A 1172 20.38 18.45 -3.91
CA LEU A 1172 20.76 18.25 -2.51
C LEU A 1172 19.54 17.87 -1.66
N LEU A 1173 18.45 18.63 -1.78
CA LEU A 1173 17.16 18.36 -1.13
C LEU A 1173 15.98 18.98 -1.92
N GLY A 1174 15.04 18.14 -2.35
CA GLY A 1174 13.74 18.59 -2.89
C GLY A 1174 12.70 18.77 -1.79
N TRP A 1175 11.51 18.17 -1.91
CA TRP A 1175 10.47 18.29 -0.88
C TRP A 1175 10.83 17.57 0.43
N ASN A 1176 11.01 18.32 1.51
CA ASN A 1176 11.53 17.79 2.78
C ASN A 1176 10.59 16.75 3.42
N TRP A 1177 9.27 17.02 3.49
CA TRP A 1177 8.34 16.12 4.16
C TRP A 1177 8.18 14.79 3.41
N HIS A 1178 8.27 14.83 2.08
CA HIS A 1178 8.25 13.62 1.27
C HIS A 1178 9.48 12.76 1.55
N GLN A 1179 10.66 13.36 1.71
CA GLN A 1179 11.87 12.62 2.08
C GLN A 1179 11.74 12.02 3.49
N ARG A 1180 11.20 12.77 4.48
CA ARG A 1180 10.97 12.26 5.85
C ARG A 1180 9.93 11.13 5.90
N GLN A 1181 8.79 11.32 5.24
CA GLN A 1181 7.69 10.35 5.23
C GLN A 1181 8.06 9.05 4.50
N GLN A 1182 8.75 9.16 3.35
CA GLN A 1182 9.10 8.01 2.53
C GLN A 1182 10.30 7.27 3.08
N ARG A 1183 11.30 7.99 3.60
CA ARG A 1183 12.45 7.41 4.31
C ARG A 1183 12.15 7.40 5.80
N SER A 1184 11.18 6.59 6.22
CA SER A 1184 10.67 6.58 7.61
C SER A 1184 11.64 5.99 8.66
N LEU A 1185 12.96 6.04 8.43
CA LEU A 1185 13.94 5.60 9.42
C LEU A 1185 14.07 6.68 10.52
N PRO A 1186 14.21 6.31 11.82
CA PRO A 1186 14.18 7.26 12.93
C PRO A 1186 15.17 8.44 12.87
N THR A 1187 16.26 8.31 12.11
CA THR A 1187 17.30 9.35 11.96
C THR A 1187 17.14 10.20 10.70
N MET A 1188 16.14 9.93 9.88
CA MET A 1188 15.96 10.60 8.59
C MET A 1188 15.51 12.05 8.73
N ASP A 1189 14.75 12.39 9.78
CA ASP A 1189 14.41 13.78 10.07
C ASP A 1189 15.66 14.63 10.27
N VAL A 1190 16.65 14.10 10.98
CA VAL A 1190 17.93 14.77 11.24
C VAL A 1190 18.75 14.92 9.97
N LEU A 1191 18.80 13.88 9.13
CA LEU A 1191 19.52 13.90 7.86
C LEU A 1191 18.88 14.84 6.83
N VAL A 1192 17.55 14.85 6.74
CA VAL A 1192 16.82 15.78 5.88
C VAL A 1192 17.05 17.22 6.34
N GLN A 1193 16.92 17.48 7.66
CA GLN A 1193 17.21 18.80 8.21
C GLN A 1193 18.66 19.24 7.99
N THR A 1194 19.60 18.30 8.05
CA THR A 1194 21.02 18.54 7.76
C THR A 1194 21.22 19.04 6.33
N ARG A 1195 20.61 18.39 5.34
CA ARG A 1195 20.69 18.81 3.93
C ARG A 1195 19.97 20.13 3.67
N GLU A 1196 18.88 20.39 4.37
CA GLU A 1196 18.17 21.66 4.36
C GLU A 1196 19.07 22.80 4.83
N ASN A 1197 19.72 22.63 5.98
CA ASN A 1197 20.66 23.60 6.53
C ASN A 1197 21.89 23.79 5.63
N ASN A 1198 22.43 22.70 5.05
CA ASN A 1198 23.52 22.77 4.09
C ASN A 1198 23.10 23.54 2.82
N THR A 1199 21.85 23.39 2.36
CA THR A 1199 21.34 24.12 1.20
C THR A 1199 21.29 25.62 1.45
N ALA A 1200 20.77 26.02 2.61
CA ALA A 1200 20.76 27.41 3.04
C ALA A 1200 22.18 27.98 3.18
N ALA A 1201 23.06 27.25 3.87
CA ALA A 1201 24.44 27.66 4.07
C ALA A 1201 25.21 27.86 2.75
N PHE A 1202 24.96 27.04 1.74
CA PHE A 1202 25.58 27.18 0.43
C PHE A 1202 25.27 28.52 -0.25
N TYR A 1203 24.03 29.02 -0.13
CA TYR A 1203 23.61 30.28 -0.76
C TYR A 1203 23.76 31.52 0.13
N GLU A 1204 23.63 31.38 1.45
CA GLU A 1204 23.62 32.52 2.38
C GLU A 1204 25.02 32.91 2.90
N LEU A 1205 25.97 31.97 2.98
CA LEU A 1205 27.29 32.26 3.52
C LEU A 1205 28.13 33.08 2.55
N SER A 1206 28.83 34.08 3.10
CA SER A 1206 29.70 34.98 2.34
C SER A 1206 31.12 35.01 2.91
N GLY A 1207 32.07 35.55 2.13
CA GLY A 1207 33.47 35.63 2.51
C GLY A 1207 34.25 34.31 2.29
N SER A 1208 35.51 34.27 2.72
CA SER A 1208 36.41 33.14 2.48
C SER A 1208 35.98 31.85 3.18
N GLU A 1209 35.37 31.96 4.37
CA GLU A 1209 34.84 30.81 5.10
C GLU A 1209 33.60 30.22 4.40
N GLY A 1210 32.70 31.07 3.89
CA GLY A 1210 31.57 30.64 3.09
C GLY A 1210 31.98 29.97 1.77
N ILE A 1211 33.00 30.50 1.08
CA ILE A 1211 33.54 29.87 -0.13
C ILE A 1211 34.11 28.48 0.17
N GLN A 1212 34.85 28.32 1.27
CA GLN A 1212 35.38 27.02 1.67
C GLN A 1212 34.22 26.05 2.00
N ALA A 1213 33.21 26.51 2.72
CA ALA A 1213 32.03 25.71 3.04
C ALA A 1213 31.32 25.20 1.78
N ALA A 1214 31.11 26.09 0.80
CA ALA A 1214 30.53 25.73 -0.48
C ALA A 1214 31.40 24.74 -1.26
N TRP A 1215 32.73 24.92 -1.23
CA TRP A 1215 33.66 23.98 -1.85
C TRP A 1215 33.61 22.58 -1.23
N ASP A 1216 33.57 22.51 0.09
CA ASP A 1216 33.45 21.23 0.82
C ASP A 1216 32.13 20.53 0.48
N MET A 1217 31.02 21.29 0.35
CA MET A 1217 29.73 20.75 -0.09
C MET A 1217 29.73 20.27 -1.54
N ILE A 1218 30.42 20.99 -2.45
CA ILE A 1218 30.59 20.57 -3.85
C ILE A 1218 31.27 19.20 -3.90
N GLN A 1219 32.32 19.00 -3.12
CA GLN A 1219 33.04 17.72 -3.07
C GLN A 1219 32.22 16.60 -2.40
N GLU A 1220 31.57 16.89 -1.27
CA GLU A 1220 30.77 15.89 -0.54
C GLU A 1220 29.60 15.35 -1.37
N TYR A 1221 28.84 16.26 -2.01
CA TYR A 1221 27.62 15.92 -2.73
C TYR A 1221 27.80 15.73 -4.23
N ASP A 1222 29.01 15.93 -4.77
CA ASP A 1222 29.32 15.80 -6.20
C ASP A 1222 28.51 16.78 -7.07
N ILE A 1223 28.49 18.06 -6.64
CA ILE A 1223 27.73 19.13 -7.31
C ILE A 1223 28.52 19.61 -8.53
N GLU A 1224 27.94 19.46 -9.73
CA GLU A 1224 28.56 19.96 -10.96
C GLU A 1224 27.90 21.24 -11.49
N TYR A 1225 26.61 21.44 -11.23
CA TYR A 1225 25.85 22.59 -11.72
C TYR A 1225 25.26 23.39 -10.57
N ILE A 1226 25.38 24.71 -10.64
CA ILE A 1226 24.79 25.64 -9.66
C ILE A 1226 23.83 26.55 -10.40
N VAL A 1227 22.58 26.59 -9.93
CA VAL A 1227 21.53 27.43 -10.48
C VAL A 1227 21.53 28.75 -9.74
N VAL A 1228 21.49 29.87 -10.48
CA VAL A 1228 21.32 31.21 -9.91
C VAL A 1228 20.25 31.92 -10.73
N GLY A 1229 18.99 31.74 -10.32
CA GLY A 1229 17.82 32.32 -10.96
C GLY A 1229 17.13 33.38 -10.11
N VAL A 1230 15.93 33.77 -10.54
CA VAL A 1230 15.11 34.73 -9.78
C VAL A 1230 14.68 34.15 -8.44
N LEU A 1231 14.40 32.84 -8.38
CA LEU A 1231 14.00 32.16 -7.15
C LEU A 1231 15.13 32.12 -6.12
N GLU A 1232 16.34 31.70 -6.51
CA GLU A 1232 17.51 31.68 -5.62
C GLU A 1232 17.77 33.07 -5.01
N ARG A 1233 17.66 34.13 -5.83
CA ARG A 1233 17.81 35.51 -5.37
C ARG A 1233 16.67 35.98 -4.45
N ALA A 1234 15.45 35.50 -4.69
CA ALA A 1234 14.28 35.80 -3.88
C ALA A 1234 14.37 35.18 -2.48
N THR A 1235 14.82 33.93 -2.43
CA THR A 1235 14.89 33.16 -1.19
C THR A 1235 16.06 33.56 -0.31
N TYR A 1236 17.26 33.80 -0.87
CA TYR A 1236 18.49 33.98 -0.10
C TYR A 1236 19.03 35.43 -0.04
N GLY A 1237 18.22 36.43 -0.40
CA GLY A 1237 18.45 37.82 0.02
C GLY A 1237 19.17 38.76 -0.96
N ASP A 1238 19.03 38.54 -2.26
CA ASP A 1238 19.65 39.38 -3.31
C ASP A 1238 18.79 40.56 -3.76
N PHE A 1239 17.69 40.87 -3.08
CA PHE A 1239 16.77 41.92 -3.51
C PHE A 1239 16.85 43.13 -2.59
N VAL A 1240 17.51 44.19 -3.06
CA VAL A 1240 17.48 45.49 -2.40
C VAL A 1240 16.26 46.25 -2.94
N GLY A 1241 15.27 46.49 -2.09
CA GLY A 1241 14.14 47.35 -2.47
C GLY A 1241 14.64 48.75 -2.80
N ASP A 1242 14.29 49.29 -3.97
CA ASP A 1242 14.51 50.71 -4.28
C ASP A 1242 13.46 51.53 -3.50
N PRO A 1243 13.87 52.30 -2.47
CA PRO A 1243 12.93 53.05 -1.64
C PRO A 1243 12.31 54.25 -2.38
N ILE A 1244 12.80 54.59 -3.58
CA ILE A 1244 12.33 55.74 -4.38
C ILE A 1244 11.39 55.25 -5.50
N ALA A 1245 11.67 54.11 -6.13
CA ALA A 1245 10.88 53.60 -7.25
C ALA A 1245 9.79 52.59 -6.86
N GLY A 1246 9.79 52.07 -5.62
CA GLY A 1246 8.84 51.04 -5.18
C GLY A 1246 8.96 49.72 -5.96
N THR A 1247 10.08 49.52 -6.67
CA THR A 1247 10.39 48.32 -7.44
C THR A 1247 11.62 47.63 -6.84
N VAL A 1248 11.58 46.31 -6.83
CA VAL A 1248 12.64 45.46 -6.28
C VAL A 1248 13.72 45.30 -7.36
N VAL A 1249 14.97 45.67 -7.07
CA VAL A 1249 16.08 45.59 -8.03
C VAL A 1249 17.02 44.44 -7.64
N TYR A 1250 17.51 43.71 -8.66
CA TYR A 1250 18.52 42.65 -8.51
C TYR A 1250 19.77 43.18 -7.82
N GLY A 1251 20.24 42.47 -6.79
CA GLY A 1251 21.38 42.83 -5.97
C GLY A 1251 22.23 41.61 -5.63
N HIS A 1252 23.04 41.17 -6.58
CA HIS A 1252 24.48 40.92 -6.41
C HIS A 1252 25.17 41.05 -7.76
#